data_AF-A0A8T7CT30-F1
#
_entry.id   AF-A0A8T7CT30-F1
#
_cell.length_a   1.000
_cell.length_b   1.000
_cell.length_c   1.000
_cell.angle_alpha   90.00
_cell.angle_beta   90.00
_cell.angle_gamma   90.00
#
_symmetry.space_group_name_H-M   'P 1'
#
loop_
_entity.id
_entity.type
_entity.pdbx_description
1 polymer ?
#
loop_
_entity_poly.entity_id
_entity_poly.type
_entity_poly.pdbx_seq_one_letter_code
_entity_poly.pdbx_strand_id
1 'polypeptide(L)'
;MNKRIVSTIAIGILVLPGLALAVIPQHDQFEHLGVQSCGASSCHGSASVRNTYSVLQNEYITWARHDMHSKAYKVLKNEQSQRIAKNLGLDAAHTAKICLDCHSDNVPSERRGLQFKLSDGVACEACHGGAEQWLGIHISGGGDKHAESLAAGLYPTEEPEARAELCLSCHLGTKDKFATHEIMGAGHPRMSFDLQKFTDIQPRHYRVDDDYRERKVHVEDTRAWAMGQVKASREYMELLQGSRMTSNGVFPELGLFDCHACHHSIKEMRWQASDRTGMPPGSVLLNDSSLAMSQIIASVVQPGAARGLTSGIRQLHAASQKDMASIKSAAAQLESELAQLAETLRSREFGRQQNNQLMKAMADAIGEGKFSDYSDAEQATMAMDVFSGVTGSYKNELDAMYEVVADQEVQSAKRFDPQMFAAVFRGDAPIAQNRASLRQTSLAVSTKPAVMQRPAPVAQSAQSGNRMQVAQSAPVSASAGSGSMGKPTHRISSSALRVRSEPRANAPIRTALYRDQEVEVTGSNGDWSRVNYSEGGSVRSGWVSSTYLAPISMAKATPDAMTSTTETDKMMSTTRPAEVVGQMGSPTHRISSTALRVRSRPMATASIRTALYLGDTVEVTFSEGGWSKIKYADDGETRIGWVASQYLEAVGDDAGSSSAPAAGQSAPPTASPARQPAAPAVQMQSQMENASHSVDANALRVRMSPEATAGVRGVLYYGDEVEVLNSVGEWSRINFPENGEIKQGWVVSGFLMPLN
;
A
#
# COMPACT_ATOMS: atom_id res chain seq x y z
N MET A 1 -56.01 41.56 -52.44
CA MET A 1 -56.17 40.12 -52.24
C MET A 1 -54.85 39.43 -52.53
N ASN A 2 -54.18 38.89 -51.50
CA ASN A 2 -53.22 37.79 -51.61
C ASN A 2 -52.82 37.36 -50.18
N LYS A 3 -53.15 36.12 -49.83
CA LYS A 3 -52.94 35.52 -48.50
C LYS A 3 -51.44 35.33 -48.25
N ARG A 4 -50.92 35.87 -47.14
CA ARG A 4 -49.59 35.52 -46.61
C ARG A 4 -49.76 34.46 -45.53
N ILE A 5 -49.10 33.33 -45.75
CA ILE A 5 -48.99 32.20 -44.83
C ILE A 5 -48.03 32.60 -43.72
N VAL A 6 -48.47 32.53 -42.47
CA VAL A 6 -47.62 32.67 -41.28
C VAL A 6 -47.28 31.25 -40.82
N SER A 7 -46.04 30.81 -41.07
CA SER A 7 -45.49 29.60 -40.46
C SER A 7 -44.93 29.94 -39.10
N THR A 8 -45.58 29.47 -38.04
CA THR A 8 -45.07 29.52 -36.67
C THR A 8 -44.10 28.35 -36.49
N ILE A 9 -42.79 28.63 -36.47
CA ILE A 9 -41.76 27.66 -36.11
C ILE A 9 -41.79 27.52 -34.58
N ALA A 10 -42.31 26.40 -34.08
CA ALA A 10 -42.17 26.02 -32.69
C ALA A 10 -40.74 25.52 -32.46
N ILE A 11 -39.90 26.34 -31.81
CA ILE A 11 -38.60 25.92 -31.32
C ILE A 11 -38.85 25.06 -30.07
N GLY A 12 -38.84 23.74 -30.26
CA GLY A 12 -38.75 22.80 -29.15
C GLY A 12 -37.36 22.88 -28.54
N ILE A 13 -37.25 23.51 -27.37
CA ILE A 13 -36.06 23.42 -26.54
C ILE A 13 -36.01 21.99 -26.01
N LEU A 14 -35.15 21.17 -26.62
CA LEU A 14 -34.78 19.86 -26.10
C LEU A 14 -33.92 20.09 -24.86
N VAL A 15 -34.55 20.17 -23.69
CA VAL A 15 -33.83 20.14 -22.40
C VAL A 15 -33.33 18.71 -22.24
N LEU A 16 -32.07 18.47 -22.63
CA LEU A 16 -31.34 17.29 -22.19
C LEU A 16 -31.35 17.32 -20.66
N PRO A 17 -31.78 16.25 -19.96
CA PRO A 17 -31.65 16.20 -18.51
C PRO A 17 -30.15 16.22 -18.22
N GLY A 18 -29.65 17.35 -17.75
CA GLY A 18 -28.32 17.40 -17.17
C GLY A 18 -28.30 16.43 -16.01
N LEU A 19 -27.37 15.48 -16.03
CA LEU A 19 -27.02 14.69 -14.86
C LEU A 19 -26.74 15.70 -13.73
N ALA A 20 -27.66 15.80 -12.78
CA ALA A 20 -27.37 16.49 -11.54
C ALA A 20 -26.16 15.78 -10.95
N LEU A 21 -25.07 16.53 -10.73
CA LEU A 21 -23.85 16.00 -10.11
C LEU A 21 -24.26 15.28 -8.81
N ALA A 22 -23.93 13.99 -8.72
CA ALA A 22 -24.24 13.19 -7.54
C ALA A 22 -23.58 13.82 -6.32
N VAL A 23 -24.36 14.06 -5.27
CA VAL A 23 -23.81 14.58 -4.01
C VAL A 23 -22.89 13.52 -3.41
N ILE A 24 -21.67 13.90 -3.02
CA ILE A 24 -20.75 12.96 -2.39
C ILE A 24 -21.39 12.32 -1.15
N PRO A 25 -21.19 11.01 -0.89
CA PRO A 25 -21.89 10.25 0.13
C PRO A 25 -21.94 10.91 1.52
N GLN A 26 -20.82 11.50 1.96
CA GLN A 26 -20.77 12.18 3.27
C GLN A 26 -21.79 13.33 3.42
N HIS A 27 -22.23 13.92 2.31
CA HIS A 27 -23.16 15.04 2.27
C HIS A 27 -24.54 14.66 1.74
N ASP A 28 -24.75 13.39 1.40
CA ASP A 28 -26.06 12.90 1.01
C ASP A 28 -27.05 13.02 2.18
N GLN A 29 -28.34 12.96 1.87
CA GLN A 29 -29.41 13.21 2.84
C GLN A 29 -30.00 11.91 3.41
N PHE A 30 -29.42 10.76 3.08
CA PHE A 30 -29.99 9.46 3.37
C PHE A 30 -29.38 8.87 4.65
N GLU A 31 -30.12 7.96 5.27
CA GLU A 31 -29.60 7.17 6.38
C GLU A 31 -28.54 6.17 5.90
N HIS A 32 -27.39 6.17 6.56
CA HIS A 32 -26.34 5.17 6.39
C HIS A 32 -26.62 4.03 7.37
N LEU A 33 -27.04 2.88 6.85
CA LEU A 33 -27.57 1.75 7.62
C LEU A 33 -26.48 0.99 8.40
N GLY A 34 -25.24 1.03 7.91
CA GLY A 34 -24.07 0.33 8.45
C GLY A 34 -23.71 -0.94 7.70
N VAL A 35 -22.42 -1.29 7.64
CA VAL A 35 -21.87 -2.38 6.79
C VAL A 35 -22.52 -3.75 6.97
N GLN A 36 -23.11 -4.04 8.13
CA GLN A 36 -23.79 -5.31 8.39
C GLN A 36 -25.08 -5.47 7.56
N SER A 37 -25.66 -4.38 7.07
CA SER A 37 -26.79 -4.43 6.12
C SER A 37 -26.42 -5.16 4.82
N CYS A 38 -25.14 -5.12 4.42
CA CYS A 38 -24.60 -5.79 3.24
C CYS A 38 -23.88 -7.11 3.55
N GLY A 39 -23.43 -7.30 4.80
CA GLY A 39 -22.45 -8.31 5.20
C GLY A 39 -22.96 -9.74 5.41
N ALA A 40 -24.24 -10.03 5.14
CA ALA A 40 -24.77 -11.38 5.24
C ALA A 40 -24.17 -12.32 4.18
N SER A 41 -24.03 -13.62 4.49
CA SER A 41 -23.41 -14.61 3.58
C SER A 41 -24.20 -14.90 2.30
N SER A 42 -25.51 -14.58 2.29
CA SER A 42 -26.36 -14.58 1.10
C SER A 42 -26.25 -13.30 0.27
N CYS A 43 -25.65 -12.26 0.82
CA CYS A 43 -25.45 -10.94 0.21
C CYS A 43 -23.97 -10.79 -0.19
N HIS A 44 -23.23 -9.84 0.38
CA HIS A 44 -21.82 -9.57 0.06
C HIS A 44 -20.83 -10.19 1.05
N GLY A 45 -21.32 -10.96 2.03
CA GLY A 45 -20.53 -11.58 3.10
C GLY A 45 -20.05 -13.01 2.84
N SER A 46 -20.12 -13.50 1.59
CA SER A 46 -19.63 -14.85 1.28
C SER A 46 -18.12 -14.95 1.52
N ALA A 47 -17.67 -16.05 2.10
CA ALA A 47 -16.24 -16.29 2.35
C ALA A 47 -15.44 -16.55 1.07
N SER A 48 -16.12 -16.93 -0.01
CA SER A 48 -15.57 -17.16 -1.34
C SER A 48 -16.43 -16.47 -2.40
N VAL A 49 -15.82 -16.15 -3.54
CA VAL A 49 -16.54 -15.67 -4.73
C VAL A 49 -17.63 -16.67 -5.12
N ARG A 50 -18.80 -16.16 -5.50
CA ARG A 50 -19.90 -16.95 -6.06
C ARG A 50 -20.16 -16.53 -7.50
N ASN A 51 -20.47 -17.49 -8.36
CA ASN A 51 -20.75 -17.26 -9.78
C ASN A 51 -22.26 -17.28 -10.08
N THR A 52 -23.11 -17.17 -9.05
CA THR A 52 -24.57 -17.29 -9.18
C THR A 52 -25.23 -15.97 -9.57
N TYR A 53 -24.54 -14.84 -9.37
CA TYR A 53 -25.02 -13.50 -9.66
C TYR A 53 -23.93 -12.69 -10.38
N SER A 54 -24.32 -11.53 -10.90
CA SER A 54 -23.48 -10.52 -11.56
C SER A 54 -22.50 -9.78 -10.63
N VAL A 55 -22.37 -10.22 -9.38
CA VAL A 55 -21.47 -9.65 -8.36
C VAL A 55 -20.71 -10.79 -7.68
N LEU A 56 -19.58 -10.47 -7.06
CA LEU A 56 -18.69 -11.49 -6.48
C LEU A 56 -19.26 -12.09 -5.19
N GLN A 57 -20.18 -11.37 -4.53
CA GLN A 57 -20.84 -11.70 -3.27
C GLN A 57 -19.89 -11.85 -2.06
N ASN A 58 -18.64 -11.43 -2.19
CA ASN A 58 -17.62 -11.47 -1.14
C ASN A 58 -17.00 -10.09 -0.85
N GLU A 59 -17.60 -9.02 -1.36
CA GLU A 59 -17.10 -7.65 -1.28
C GLU A 59 -16.93 -7.18 0.17
N TYR A 60 -17.85 -7.53 1.07
CA TYR A 60 -17.72 -7.23 2.50
C TYR A 60 -16.49 -7.91 3.12
N ILE A 61 -16.22 -9.16 2.77
CA ILE A 61 -15.05 -9.89 3.28
C ILE A 61 -13.76 -9.30 2.71
N THR A 62 -13.76 -8.92 1.44
CA THR A 62 -12.64 -8.24 0.79
C THR A 62 -12.33 -6.90 1.48
N TRP A 63 -13.36 -6.08 1.70
CA TRP A 63 -13.26 -4.82 2.43
C TRP A 63 -12.72 -5.02 3.86
N ALA A 64 -13.32 -5.93 4.63
CA ALA A 64 -12.97 -6.14 6.03
C ALA A 64 -11.54 -6.67 6.23
N ARG A 65 -11.01 -7.45 5.29
CA ARG A 65 -9.70 -8.14 5.45
C ARG A 65 -8.56 -7.46 4.71
N HIS A 66 -8.83 -6.94 3.52
CA HIS A 66 -7.80 -6.57 2.57
C HIS A 66 -7.76 -5.07 2.29
N ASP A 67 -8.92 -4.41 2.25
CA ASP A 67 -9.00 -2.97 2.02
C ASP A 67 -8.35 -2.19 3.17
N MET A 68 -7.70 -1.07 2.84
CA MET A 68 -7.11 -0.15 3.80
C MET A 68 -8.15 0.81 4.39
N HIS A 69 -9.26 1.06 3.69
CA HIS A 69 -10.37 1.89 4.13
C HIS A 69 -11.05 1.36 5.40
N SER A 70 -11.22 0.04 5.52
CA SER A 70 -11.73 -0.60 6.76
C SER A 70 -10.80 -0.44 7.96
N LYS A 71 -9.53 -0.10 7.73
CA LYS A 71 -8.51 0.12 8.78
C LYS A 71 -8.36 1.59 9.15
N ALA A 72 -8.99 2.51 8.41
CA ALA A 72 -8.76 3.95 8.54
C ALA A 72 -9.07 4.48 9.94
N TYR A 73 -10.19 4.08 10.55
CA TYR A 73 -10.53 4.49 11.92
C TYR A 73 -9.53 3.99 12.96
N LYS A 74 -9.00 2.78 12.78
CA LYS A 74 -8.01 2.19 13.69
C LYS A 74 -6.72 3.02 13.75
N VAL A 75 -6.35 3.69 12.65
CA VAL A 75 -5.19 4.62 12.62
C VAL A 75 -5.38 5.77 13.62
N LEU A 76 -6.60 6.23 13.85
CA LEU A 76 -6.92 7.30 14.82
C LEU A 76 -6.76 6.90 16.30
N LYS A 77 -6.37 5.65 16.56
CA LYS A 77 -6.14 5.12 17.91
C LYS A 77 -4.68 4.79 18.21
N ASN A 78 -3.78 4.97 17.25
CA ASN A 78 -2.35 4.70 17.43
C ASN A 78 -1.62 5.87 18.14
N GLU A 79 -0.37 5.66 18.55
CA GLU A 79 0.42 6.68 19.25
C GLU A 79 0.66 7.95 18.41
N GLN A 80 0.76 7.82 17.08
CA GLN A 80 0.97 8.97 16.19
C GLN A 80 -0.26 9.87 16.15
N SER A 81 -1.46 9.32 15.94
CA SER A 81 -2.70 10.09 15.90
C SER A 81 -3.07 10.68 17.26
N GLN A 82 -2.79 9.98 18.36
CA GLN A 82 -2.91 10.55 19.70
C GLN A 82 -1.99 11.76 19.90
N ARG A 83 -0.75 11.69 19.42
CA ARG A 83 0.18 12.83 19.45
C ARG A 83 -0.30 13.98 18.56
N ILE A 84 -0.79 13.69 17.35
CA ILE A 84 -1.35 14.71 16.45
C ILE A 84 -2.53 15.41 17.14
N ALA A 85 -3.49 14.66 17.70
CA ALA A 85 -4.63 15.23 18.43
C ALA A 85 -4.18 16.13 19.59
N LYS A 86 -3.21 15.66 20.40
CA LYS A 86 -2.63 16.46 21.49
C LYS A 86 -1.98 17.75 20.99
N ASN A 87 -1.22 17.69 19.90
CA ASN A 87 -0.56 18.85 19.31
C ASN A 87 -1.57 19.87 18.75
N LEU A 88 -2.73 19.38 18.26
CA LEU A 88 -3.85 20.20 17.77
C LEU A 88 -4.80 20.65 18.89
N GLY A 89 -4.55 20.26 20.15
CA GLY A 89 -5.46 20.58 21.27
C GLY A 89 -6.82 19.86 21.21
N LEU A 90 -6.91 18.74 20.50
CA LEU A 90 -8.10 17.90 20.42
C LEU A 90 -8.11 16.86 21.54
N ASP A 91 -9.28 16.52 22.08
CA ASP A 91 -9.43 15.49 23.13
C ASP A 91 -8.90 14.12 22.66
N ALA A 92 -9.36 13.66 21.49
CA ALA A 92 -8.89 12.43 20.86
C ALA A 92 -9.14 12.44 19.35
N ALA A 93 -8.20 11.88 18.57
CA ALA A 93 -8.33 11.82 17.11
C ALA A 93 -9.57 11.03 16.67
N HIS A 94 -9.86 9.89 17.30
CA HIS A 94 -10.97 8.99 16.92
C HIS A 94 -12.38 9.50 17.27
N THR A 95 -12.49 10.66 17.92
CA THR A 95 -13.77 11.32 18.18
C THR A 95 -13.86 12.71 17.53
N ALA A 96 -12.72 13.27 17.11
CA ALA A 96 -12.68 14.58 16.49
C ALA A 96 -13.23 14.53 15.06
N LYS A 97 -14.24 15.37 14.77
CA LYS A 97 -14.88 15.47 13.45
C LYS A 97 -13.85 15.62 12.32
N ILE A 98 -12.87 16.52 12.52
CA ILE A 98 -11.83 16.83 11.53
C ILE A 98 -10.99 15.61 11.13
N CYS A 99 -10.81 14.64 12.03
CA CYS A 99 -10.12 13.38 11.73
C CYS A 99 -11.09 12.35 11.14
N LEU A 100 -12.31 12.27 11.68
CA LEU A 100 -13.33 11.32 11.24
C LEU A 100 -13.81 11.58 9.82
N ASP A 101 -13.81 12.83 9.35
CA ASP A 101 -14.25 13.19 7.99
C ASP A 101 -13.48 12.46 6.88
N CYS A 102 -12.22 12.05 7.12
CA CYS A 102 -11.43 11.23 6.18
C CYS A 102 -11.30 9.75 6.61
N HIS A 103 -11.37 9.46 7.91
CA HIS A 103 -11.03 8.14 8.46
C HIS A 103 -12.24 7.27 8.82
N SER A 104 -13.46 7.75 8.57
CA SER A 104 -14.71 7.08 8.88
C SER A 104 -15.82 7.51 7.92
N ASP A 105 -16.92 6.77 7.91
CA ASP A 105 -18.19 7.18 7.30
C ASP A 105 -18.88 8.28 8.14
N ASN A 106 -18.28 9.47 8.21
CA ASN A 106 -18.68 10.47 9.20
C ASN A 106 -19.89 11.33 8.79
N VAL A 107 -21.08 10.73 8.75
CA VAL A 107 -22.38 11.41 8.58
C VAL A 107 -22.96 11.88 9.92
N PRO A 108 -23.91 12.86 9.96
CA PRO A 108 -24.58 13.29 11.19
C PRO A 108 -25.23 12.14 11.97
N SER A 109 -25.33 12.25 13.29
CA SER A 109 -25.83 11.17 14.16
C SER A 109 -27.26 10.70 13.83
N GLU A 110 -28.09 11.62 13.36
CA GLU A 110 -29.47 11.41 12.93
C GLU A 110 -29.59 10.67 11.59
N ARG A 111 -28.49 10.50 10.86
CA ARG A 111 -28.41 9.73 9.61
C ARG A 111 -27.69 8.39 9.79
N ARG A 112 -27.53 7.93 11.02
CA ARG A 112 -26.83 6.69 11.34
C ARG A 112 -27.83 5.62 11.75
N GLY A 113 -27.99 4.61 10.91
CA GLY A 113 -28.87 3.48 11.15
C GLY A 113 -28.43 2.59 12.30
N LEU A 114 -29.31 1.66 12.67
CA LEU A 114 -29.13 0.81 13.86
C LEU A 114 -27.84 -0.02 13.85
N GLN A 115 -27.31 -0.37 12.66
CA GLN A 115 -26.08 -1.16 12.52
C GLN A 115 -24.85 -0.29 12.22
N PHE A 116 -25.01 1.03 12.12
CA PHE A 116 -23.96 1.96 11.78
C PHE A 116 -22.91 2.07 12.89
N LYS A 117 -21.62 2.05 12.53
CA LYS A 117 -20.51 2.27 13.45
C LYS A 117 -19.41 3.10 12.81
N LEU A 118 -19.05 4.22 13.45
CA LEU A 118 -17.85 4.99 13.05
C LEU A 118 -16.57 4.14 13.07
N SER A 119 -16.52 3.14 13.96
CA SER A 119 -15.35 2.27 14.12
C SER A 119 -15.09 1.35 12.94
N ASP A 120 -16.04 1.22 12.02
CA ASP A 120 -15.88 0.39 10.82
C ASP A 120 -14.91 1.04 9.80
N GLY A 121 -14.54 2.31 10.00
CA GLY A 121 -13.65 3.03 9.08
C GLY A 121 -14.42 3.62 7.91
N VAL A 122 -13.75 3.77 6.77
CA VAL A 122 -14.42 4.17 5.53
C VAL A 122 -15.20 2.95 5.05
N ALA A 123 -16.50 2.97 5.34
CA ALA A 123 -17.45 1.87 5.15
C ALA A 123 -18.01 1.83 3.71
N CYS A 124 -18.84 0.82 3.42
CA CYS A 124 -19.46 0.67 2.10
C CYS A 124 -20.24 1.92 1.67
N GLU A 125 -21.03 2.50 2.58
CA GLU A 125 -21.89 3.66 2.31
C GLU A 125 -21.10 4.97 2.23
N ALA A 126 -19.87 5.04 2.76
CA ALA A 126 -18.96 6.16 2.52
C ALA A 126 -18.54 6.28 1.04
N CYS A 127 -18.64 5.18 0.29
CA CYS A 127 -18.38 5.16 -1.16
C CYS A 127 -19.67 5.08 -2.00
N HIS A 128 -20.67 4.33 -1.52
CA HIS A 128 -21.89 4.05 -2.27
C HIS A 128 -23.07 4.99 -1.95
N GLY A 129 -22.96 5.86 -0.94
CA GLY A 129 -24.08 6.65 -0.44
C GLY A 129 -24.92 5.88 0.58
N GLY A 130 -25.69 6.60 1.39
CA GLY A 130 -26.60 6.03 2.38
C GLY A 130 -27.63 5.10 1.74
N ALA A 131 -27.72 3.87 2.24
CA ALA A 131 -28.46 2.78 1.60
C ALA A 131 -29.98 2.80 1.87
N GLU A 132 -30.48 3.76 2.64
CA GLU A 132 -31.88 3.90 3.03
C GLU A 132 -32.85 3.70 1.85
N GLN A 133 -32.59 4.36 0.72
CA GLN A 133 -33.51 4.39 -0.42
C GLN A 133 -33.21 3.33 -1.49
N TRP A 134 -31.94 2.98 -1.68
CA TRP A 134 -31.56 2.06 -2.76
C TRP A 134 -31.36 0.61 -2.33
N LEU A 135 -31.19 0.29 -1.04
CA LEU A 135 -31.01 -1.11 -0.60
C LEU A 135 -32.22 -1.99 -0.92
N GLY A 136 -33.44 -1.45 -0.73
CA GLY A 136 -34.68 -2.16 -1.06
C GLY A 136 -34.81 -2.47 -2.55
N ILE A 137 -34.45 -1.51 -3.41
CA ILE A 137 -34.42 -1.66 -4.87
C ILE A 137 -33.37 -2.71 -5.25
N HIS A 138 -32.17 -2.60 -4.68
CA HIS A 138 -31.05 -3.50 -4.90
C HIS A 138 -31.42 -4.98 -4.66
N ILE A 139 -32.15 -5.28 -3.59
CA ILE A 139 -32.56 -6.66 -3.24
C ILE A 139 -33.86 -7.12 -3.91
N SER A 140 -34.62 -6.22 -4.54
CA SER A 140 -35.91 -6.54 -5.18
C SER A 140 -35.73 -7.41 -6.45
N GLY A 141 -36.79 -8.07 -6.92
CA GLY A 141 -36.76 -8.86 -8.17
C GLY A 141 -37.27 -8.07 -9.38
N GLY A 142 -36.55 -8.13 -10.52
CA GLY A 142 -36.89 -7.43 -11.78
C GLY A 142 -36.20 -6.08 -11.98
N GLY A 143 -36.36 -5.45 -13.17
CA GLY A 143 -35.94 -4.07 -13.47
C GLY A 143 -34.45 -3.84 -13.80
N ASP A 144 -34.12 -2.63 -14.27
CA ASP A 144 -32.74 -2.14 -14.35
C ASP A 144 -32.33 -1.57 -12.98
N LYS A 145 -31.98 -2.50 -12.07
CA LYS A 145 -31.69 -2.18 -10.68
C LYS A 145 -30.58 -1.16 -10.50
N HIS A 146 -29.65 -1.07 -11.44
CA HIS A 146 -28.54 -0.14 -11.34
C HIS A 146 -29.02 1.28 -11.55
N ALA A 147 -29.70 1.55 -12.68
CA ALA A 147 -30.27 2.85 -12.97
C ALA A 147 -31.27 3.32 -11.90
N GLU A 148 -32.14 2.41 -11.42
CA GLU A 148 -33.09 2.71 -10.34
C GLU A 148 -32.38 3.00 -9.00
N SER A 149 -31.31 2.27 -8.68
CA SER A 149 -30.52 2.53 -7.46
C SER A 149 -29.80 3.88 -7.55
N LEU A 150 -29.24 4.24 -8.72
CA LEU A 150 -28.64 5.55 -8.94
C LEU A 150 -29.66 6.67 -8.72
N ALA A 151 -30.87 6.52 -9.27
CA ALA A 151 -31.96 7.48 -9.07
C ALA A 151 -32.40 7.58 -7.59
N ALA A 152 -32.22 6.51 -6.83
CA ALA A 152 -32.49 6.44 -5.39
C ALA A 152 -31.27 6.77 -4.50
N GLY A 153 -30.21 7.37 -5.06
CA GLY A 153 -29.09 7.89 -4.27
C GLY A 153 -27.86 7.00 -4.17
N LEU A 154 -27.79 5.88 -4.90
CA LEU A 154 -26.55 5.13 -5.06
C LEU A 154 -25.52 6.03 -5.77
N TYR A 155 -24.35 6.19 -5.18
CA TYR A 155 -23.27 6.98 -5.78
C TYR A 155 -22.62 6.21 -6.95
N PRO A 156 -22.46 6.82 -8.14
CA PRO A 156 -21.99 6.14 -9.36
C PRO A 156 -20.46 5.93 -9.35
N THR A 157 -19.98 5.07 -8.46
CA THR A 157 -18.54 4.76 -8.32
C THR A 157 -17.92 4.10 -9.56
N GLU A 158 -18.72 3.59 -10.49
CA GLU A 158 -18.25 3.11 -11.80
C GLU A 158 -17.86 4.26 -12.74
N GLU A 159 -18.43 5.45 -12.57
CA GLU A 159 -18.13 6.62 -13.39
C GLU A 159 -16.79 7.24 -12.94
N PRO A 160 -15.77 7.31 -13.81
CA PRO A 160 -14.42 7.70 -13.38
C PRO A 160 -14.34 9.11 -12.79
N GLU A 161 -15.11 10.07 -13.31
CA GLU A 161 -15.10 11.44 -12.78
C GLU A 161 -15.80 11.52 -11.41
N ALA A 162 -16.92 10.83 -11.23
CA ALA A 162 -17.61 10.76 -9.93
C ALA A 162 -16.75 10.01 -8.90
N ARG A 163 -16.11 8.91 -9.30
CA ARG A 163 -15.17 8.18 -8.45
C ARG A 163 -13.95 9.03 -8.08
N ALA A 164 -13.39 9.77 -9.04
CA ALA A 164 -12.30 10.71 -8.79
C ALA A 164 -12.71 11.75 -7.75
N GLU A 165 -13.88 12.37 -7.91
CA GLU A 165 -14.44 13.34 -6.97
C GLU A 165 -14.55 12.78 -5.55
N LEU A 166 -15.12 11.59 -5.43
CA LEU A 166 -15.26 10.88 -4.16
C LEU A 166 -13.90 10.66 -3.49
N CYS A 167 -12.94 10.07 -4.19
CA CYS A 167 -11.64 9.77 -3.61
C CYS A 167 -10.85 11.05 -3.26
N LEU A 168 -10.88 12.05 -4.16
CA LEU A 168 -10.19 13.32 -3.96
C LEU A 168 -10.79 14.11 -2.80
N SER A 169 -12.08 13.95 -2.49
CA SER A 169 -12.69 14.61 -1.33
C SER A 169 -11.95 14.35 -0.02
N CYS A 170 -11.27 13.20 0.11
CA CYS A 170 -10.41 12.84 1.23
C CYS A 170 -8.92 12.97 0.91
N HIS A 171 -8.48 12.54 -0.27
CA HIS A 171 -7.06 12.40 -0.61
C HIS A 171 -6.38 13.67 -1.13
N LEU A 172 -7.17 14.63 -1.62
CA LEU A 172 -6.74 16.01 -1.89
C LEU A 172 -7.36 16.96 -0.87
N GLY A 173 -8.64 16.73 -0.58
CA GLY A 173 -9.47 17.50 0.31
C GLY A 173 -10.46 18.40 -0.43
N THR A 174 -11.42 18.93 0.32
CA THR A 174 -12.39 19.94 -0.09
C THR A 174 -12.21 21.20 0.76
N LYS A 175 -13.02 22.24 0.51
CA LYS A 175 -13.05 23.44 1.36
C LYS A 175 -13.27 23.11 2.85
N ASP A 176 -14.08 22.08 3.12
CA ASP A 176 -14.53 21.68 4.46
C ASP A 176 -13.71 20.51 5.04
N LYS A 177 -13.04 19.72 4.18
CA LYS A 177 -12.24 18.56 4.55
C LYS A 177 -10.82 18.69 3.99
N PHE A 178 -9.87 19.20 4.76
CA PHE A 178 -8.51 19.40 4.26
C PHE A 178 -7.47 19.13 5.35
N ALA A 179 -6.43 18.36 5.02
CA ALA A 179 -5.26 18.21 5.88
C ALA A 179 -4.40 19.49 5.76
N THR A 180 -4.70 20.48 6.60
CA THR A 180 -3.98 21.76 6.62
C THR A 180 -2.51 21.59 6.96
N HIS A 181 -1.71 22.62 6.67
CA HIS A 181 -0.32 22.69 7.12
C HIS A 181 -0.20 22.62 8.65
N GLU A 182 -1.21 23.07 9.40
CA GLU A 182 -1.27 22.88 10.86
C GLU A 182 -1.41 21.40 11.24
N ILE A 183 -2.32 20.67 10.58
CA ILE A 183 -2.51 19.22 10.78
C ILE A 183 -1.25 18.45 10.39
N MET A 184 -0.61 18.81 9.27
CA MET A 184 0.68 18.24 8.85
C MET A 184 1.80 18.57 9.85
N GLY A 185 1.88 19.81 10.30
CA GLY A 185 2.83 20.27 11.32
C GLY A 185 2.65 19.58 12.68
N ALA A 186 1.43 19.17 13.01
CA ALA A 186 1.14 18.33 14.17
C ALA A 186 1.61 16.87 14.00
N GLY A 187 1.99 16.45 12.79
CA GLY A 187 2.59 15.16 12.47
C GLY A 187 1.75 14.28 11.54
N HIS A 188 0.72 14.83 10.89
CA HIS A 188 -0.04 14.11 9.86
C HIS A 188 0.79 13.97 8.58
N PRO A 189 0.78 12.79 7.93
CA PRO A 189 1.48 12.58 6.66
C PRO A 189 0.94 13.47 5.53
N ARG A 190 1.75 13.69 4.50
CA ARG A 190 1.26 14.29 3.25
C ARG A 190 0.33 13.28 2.58
N MET A 191 -0.73 13.74 1.96
CA MET A 191 -1.58 12.86 1.16
C MET A 191 -1.03 12.80 -0.26
N SER A 192 -0.61 11.61 -0.68
CA SER A 192 -0.31 11.30 -2.08
C SER A 192 -1.39 10.41 -2.64
N PHE A 193 -1.82 10.69 -3.87
CA PHE A 193 -2.92 9.98 -4.50
C PHE A 193 -2.83 10.06 -6.03
N ASP A 194 -3.17 8.96 -6.66
CA ASP A 194 -3.47 8.83 -8.08
C ASP A 194 -4.63 7.84 -8.22
N LEU A 195 -5.71 8.24 -8.90
CA LEU A 195 -6.95 7.47 -8.94
C LEU A 195 -6.74 6.04 -9.46
N GLN A 196 -6.06 5.91 -10.59
CA GLN A 196 -5.90 4.62 -11.25
C GLN A 196 -4.89 3.77 -10.49
N LYS A 197 -3.75 4.34 -10.11
CA LYS A 197 -2.74 3.59 -9.37
C LYS A 197 -3.29 3.05 -8.06
N PHE A 198 -4.09 3.85 -7.34
CA PHE A 198 -4.73 3.40 -6.11
C PHE A 198 -5.85 2.39 -6.37
N THR A 199 -6.52 2.44 -7.52
CA THR A 199 -7.46 1.39 -7.98
C THR A 199 -6.74 0.06 -8.22
N ASP A 200 -5.47 0.07 -8.64
CA ASP A 200 -4.70 -1.14 -8.94
C ASP A 200 -4.05 -1.78 -7.71
N ILE A 201 -3.67 -0.99 -6.71
CA ILE A 201 -3.00 -1.48 -5.48
C ILE A 201 -3.97 -1.75 -4.32
N GLN A 202 -5.22 -1.29 -4.42
CA GLN A 202 -6.30 -1.69 -3.50
C GLN A 202 -7.07 -2.88 -4.07
N PRO A 203 -7.67 -3.74 -3.22
CA PRO A 203 -8.48 -4.83 -3.72
C PRO A 203 -9.74 -4.26 -4.41
N ARG A 204 -9.92 -4.57 -5.70
CA ARG A 204 -11.17 -4.21 -6.41
C ARG A 204 -12.34 -4.96 -5.80
N HIS A 205 -13.45 -4.27 -5.55
CA HIS A 205 -14.72 -4.85 -5.08
C HIS A 205 -15.66 -5.22 -6.23
N TYR A 206 -15.10 -5.34 -7.44
CA TYR A 206 -15.83 -5.67 -8.65
C TYR A 206 -14.92 -6.41 -9.61
N ARG A 207 -15.53 -7.09 -10.58
CA ARG A 207 -14.86 -7.64 -11.75
C ARG A 207 -15.46 -6.99 -12.98
N VAL A 208 -14.63 -6.73 -13.99
CA VAL A 208 -15.08 -6.22 -15.29
C VAL A 208 -15.20 -7.40 -16.25
N ASP A 209 -16.32 -8.09 -16.21
CA ASP A 209 -16.74 -9.12 -17.16
C ASP A 209 -17.77 -8.55 -18.17
N ASP A 210 -18.32 -9.39 -19.04
CA ASP A 210 -19.26 -8.95 -20.08
C ASP A 210 -20.53 -8.34 -19.48
N ASP A 211 -21.08 -8.97 -18.44
CA ASP A 211 -22.23 -8.45 -17.70
C ASP A 211 -21.93 -7.07 -17.06
N TYR A 212 -20.73 -6.85 -16.52
CA TYR A 212 -20.34 -5.53 -16.04
C TYR A 212 -20.40 -4.50 -17.17
N ARG A 213 -19.84 -4.81 -18.34
CA ARG A 213 -19.77 -3.89 -19.49
C ARG A 213 -21.14 -3.62 -20.11
N GLU A 214 -22.07 -4.56 -20.02
CA GLU A 214 -23.45 -4.36 -20.46
C GLU A 214 -24.22 -3.37 -19.57
N ARG A 215 -23.97 -3.40 -18.26
CA ARG A 215 -24.77 -2.65 -17.27
C ARG A 215 -24.12 -1.36 -16.79
N LYS A 216 -22.80 -1.23 -16.90
CA LYS A 216 -22.03 -0.15 -16.29
C LYS A 216 -21.00 0.41 -17.24
N VAL A 217 -20.71 1.70 -17.06
CA VAL A 217 -19.59 2.33 -17.74
C VAL A 217 -18.27 1.71 -17.26
N HIS A 218 -17.44 1.36 -18.23
CA HIS A 218 -16.06 0.95 -18.02
C HIS A 218 -15.18 1.80 -18.93
N VAL A 219 -14.13 2.37 -18.34
CA VAL A 219 -13.08 3.05 -19.09
C VAL A 219 -11.76 2.31 -18.92
N GLU A 220 -10.90 2.48 -19.90
CA GLU A 220 -9.54 1.94 -19.91
C GLU A 220 -8.71 2.57 -18.79
N ASP A 221 -7.77 1.81 -18.22
CA ASP A 221 -6.95 2.25 -17.08
C ASP A 221 -6.23 3.59 -17.36
N THR A 222 -5.66 3.76 -18.56
CA THR A 222 -5.01 5.02 -18.95
C THR A 222 -5.97 6.21 -18.98
N ARG A 223 -7.22 5.96 -19.40
CA ARG A 223 -8.24 7.00 -19.46
C ARG A 223 -8.74 7.36 -18.06
N ALA A 224 -8.94 6.36 -17.20
CA ALA A 224 -9.23 6.58 -15.77
C ALA A 224 -8.11 7.38 -15.08
N TRP A 225 -6.85 7.06 -15.35
CA TRP A 225 -5.69 7.84 -14.89
C TRP A 225 -5.78 9.30 -15.35
N ALA A 226 -5.97 9.52 -16.65
CA ALA A 226 -6.03 10.86 -17.21
C ALA A 226 -7.20 11.68 -16.63
N MET A 227 -8.39 11.08 -16.52
CA MET A 227 -9.56 11.71 -15.91
C MET A 227 -9.32 12.04 -14.43
N GLY A 228 -8.66 11.15 -13.69
CA GLY A 228 -8.29 11.37 -12.28
C GLY A 228 -7.34 12.55 -12.10
N GLN A 229 -6.31 12.68 -12.94
CA GLN A 229 -5.35 13.80 -12.90
C GLN A 229 -5.98 15.14 -13.25
N VAL A 230 -6.85 15.17 -14.26
CA VAL A 230 -7.57 16.39 -14.64
C VAL A 230 -8.57 16.78 -13.56
N LYS A 231 -9.31 15.83 -12.97
CA LYS A 231 -10.20 16.11 -11.84
C LYS A 231 -9.43 16.63 -10.63
N ALA A 232 -8.30 16.01 -10.25
CA ALA A 232 -7.44 16.51 -9.17
C ALA A 232 -6.98 17.96 -9.41
N SER A 233 -6.63 18.29 -10.65
CA SER A 233 -6.26 19.65 -11.03
C SER A 233 -7.41 20.65 -10.89
N ARG A 234 -8.63 20.26 -11.27
CA ARG A 234 -9.84 21.10 -11.14
C ARG A 234 -10.23 21.33 -9.68
N GLU A 235 -10.25 20.26 -8.87
CA GLU A 235 -10.50 20.37 -7.42
C GLU A 235 -9.46 21.25 -6.73
N TYR A 236 -8.20 21.17 -7.16
CA TYR A 236 -7.15 22.06 -6.67
C TYR A 236 -7.40 23.53 -7.07
N MET A 237 -7.89 23.81 -8.28
CA MET A 237 -8.31 25.18 -8.65
C MET A 237 -9.47 25.69 -7.78
N GLU A 238 -10.40 24.82 -7.37
CA GLU A 238 -11.46 25.19 -6.44
C GLU A 238 -10.90 25.56 -5.05
N LEU A 239 -9.95 24.77 -4.53
CA LEU A 239 -9.28 25.08 -3.26
C LEU A 239 -8.56 26.44 -3.29
N LEU A 240 -7.89 26.78 -4.41
CA LEU A 240 -7.23 28.07 -4.60
C LEU A 240 -8.22 29.24 -4.70
N GLN A 241 -9.44 29.00 -5.18
CA GLN A 241 -10.51 30.00 -5.23
C GLN A 241 -11.21 30.18 -3.87
N GLY A 242 -11.15 29.16 -3.01
CA GLY A 242 -11.83 29.08 -1.73
C GLY A 242 -11.30 30.00 -0.63
N SER A 243 -11.88 29.83 0.57
CA SER A 243 -11.52 30.62 1.76
C SER A 243 -10.13 30.28 2.30
N ARG A 244 -9.55 29.12 1.95
CA ARG A 244 -8.22 28.66 2.40
C ARG A 244 -7.08 29.58 1.99
N MET A 245 -7.24 30.34 0.90
CA MET A 245 -6.30 31.38 0.49
C MET A 245 -6.45 32.68 1.27
N THR A 246 -7.50 32.82 2.10
CA THR A 246 -7.86 34.08 2.78
C THR A 246 -8.10 33.93 4.29
N SER A 247 -8.21 32.70 4.81
CA SER A 247 -8.72 32.42 6.16
C SER A 247 -7.69 32.58 7.27
N ASN A 248 -6.39 32.52 6.96
CA ASN A 248 -5.32 32.45 7.96
C ASN A 248 -4.56 33.79 8.12
N GLY A 249 -5.26 34.91 7.90
CA GLY A 249 -4.69 36.26 8.03
C GLY A 249 -3.79 36.61 6.85
N VAL A 250 -2.53 36.96 7.12
CA VAL A 250 -1.57 37.39 6.09
C VAL A 250 -1.00 36.20 5.29
N PHE A 251 -0.98 35.00 5.88
CA PHE A 251 -0.47 33.79 5.22
C PHE A 251 -1.63 32.95 4.67
N PRO A 252 -1.58 32.51 3.40
CA PRO A 252 -2.53 31.52 2.89
C PRO A 252 -2.30 30.15 3.55
N GLU A 253 -3.23 29.21 3.32
CA GLU A 253 -3.02 27.80 3.68
C GLU A 253 -1.80 27.22 2.95
N LEU A 254 -0.70 27.01 3.69
CA LEU A 254 0.57 26.55 3.13
C LEU A 254 0.50 25.11 2.59
N GLY A 255 -0.48 24.30 3.01
CA GLY A 255 -0.69 22.96 2.47
C GLY A 255 -1.09 22.94 0.99
N LEU A 256 -1.45 24.09 0.41
CA LEU A 256 -1.70 24.24 -1.03
C LEU A 256 -0.40 24.50 -1.81
N PHE A 257 0.73 24.73 -1.15
CA PHE A 257 2.02 24.94 -1.81
C PHE A 257 2.82 23.63 -1.83
N ASP A 258 3.81 23.53 -2.72
CA ASP A 258 4.69 22.36 -2.72
C ASP A 258 5.55 22.37 -1.46
N CYS A 259 5.29 21.42 -0.56
CA CYS A 259 6.04 21.25 0.67
C CYS A 259 7.55 21.12 0.40
N HIS A 260 7.93 20.50 -0.71
CA HIS A 260 9.33 20.21 -1.05
C HIS A 260 10.09 21.41 -1.60
N ALA A 261 9.40 22.43 -2.10
CA ALA A 261 10.01 23.72 -2.44
C ALA A 261 10.61 24.41 -1.20
N CYS A 262 10.06 24.15 -0.01
CA CYS A 262 10.55 24.71 1.26
C CYS A 262 11.29 23.69 2.15
N HIS A 263 10.85 22.43 2.18
CA HIS A 263 11.36 21.40 3.09
C HIS A 263 12.41 20.47 2.46
N HIS A 264 13.43 21.07 1.83
CA HIS A 264 14.57 20.35 1.26
C HIS A 264 15.91 20.77 1.86
N SER A 265 16.98 20.05 1.52
CA SER A 265 18.34 20.45 1.89
C SER A 265 18.75 21.72 1.14
N ILE A 266 19.11 22.78 1.88
CA ILE A 266 19.65 24.02 1.29
C ILE A 266 21.10 23.89 0.78
N LYS A 267 21.77 22.78 1.12
CA LYS A 267 23.16 22.53 0.69
C LYS A 267 23.24 22.07 -0.77
N GLU A 268 22.14 21.55 -1.30
CA GLU A 268 22.06 20.99 -2.63
C GLU A 268 21.33 21.98 -3.54
N MET A 269 21.96 22.35 -4.66
CA MET A 269 21.34 23.19 -5.66
C MET A 269 20.32 22.36 -6.45
N ARG A 270 19.04 22.49 -6.11
CA ARG A 270 17.93 21.76 -6.77
C ARG A 270 17.14 22.58 -7.77
N TRP A 271 17.25 23.90 -7.69
CA TRP A 271 16.48 24.76 -8.59
C TRP A 271 16.87 24.52 -10.05
N GLN A 272 15.85 24.40 -10.90
CA GLN A 272 15.97 24.32 -12.34
C GLN A 272 14.97 25.25 -12.99
N ALA A 273 15.35 25.83 -14.13
CA ALA A 273 14.41 26.60 -14.92
C ALA A 273 13.31 25.67 -15.45
N SER A 274 12.06 26.04 -15.22
CA SER A 274 10.90 25.29 -15.70
C SER A 274 10.07 26.18 -16.62
N ASP A 275 9.88 25.76 -17.86
CA ASP A 275 8.97 26.45 -18.77
C ASP A 275 7.52 26.40 -18.26
N ARG A 276 7.16 25.34 -17.54
CA ARG A 276 5.81 25.14 -16.99
C ARG A 276 5.50 26.21 -15.94
N THR A 277 6.38 26.41 -14.96
CA THR A 277 6.14 27.38 -13.87
C THR A 277 6.65 28.78 -14.20
N GLY A 278 7.75 28.90 -14.95
CA GLY A 278 8.39 30.17 -15.31
C GLY A 278 8.97 30.94 -14.13
N MET A 279 9.21 30.28 -12.99
CA MET A 279 9.55 30.94 -11.72
C MET A 279 11.06 31.10 -11.51
N PRO A 280 11.54 32.27 -11.03
CA PRO A 280 12.95 32.46 -10.67
C PRO A 280 13.35 31.66 -9.41
N PRO A 281 14.66 31.50 -9.14
CA PRO A 281 15.13 30.87 -7.90
C PRO A 281 14.56 31.56 -6.65
N GLY A 282 14.16 30.75 -5.66
CA GLY A 282 13.61 31.24 -4.38
C GLY A 282 12.11 31.53 -4.38
N SER A 283 11.41 31.32 -5.50
CA SER A 283 9.95 31.45 -5.57
C SER A 283 9.27 30.32 -4.78
N VAL A 284 8.16 30.65 -4.11
CA VAL A 284 7.32 29.65 -3.43
C VAL A 284 6.32 29.09 -4.43
N LEU A 285 6.45 27.80 -4.78
CA LEU A 285 5.64 27.16 -5.80
C LEU A 285 4.33 26.62 -5.21
N LEU A 286 3.24 26.83 -5.95
CA LEU A 286 2.00 26.11 -5.73
C LEU A 286 2.21 24.61 -6.02
N ASN A 287 1.53 23.73 -5.29
CA ASN A 287 1.60 22.30 -5.54
C ASN A 287 0.82 21.97 -6.84
N ASP A 288 1.54 21.88 -7.94
CA ASP A 288 0.96 21.76 -9.28
C ASP A 288 1.27 20.41 -9.95
N SER A 289 1.54 19.37 -9.15
CA SER A 289 1.94 18.05 -9.66
C SER A 289 0.90 17.41 -10.59
N SER A 290 -0.39 17.54 -10.26
CA SER A 290 -1.47 17.07 -11.16
C SER A 290 -1.66 17.95 -12.39
N LEU A 291 -1.28 19.24 -12.33
CA LEU A 291 -1.25 20.12 -13.50
C LEU A 291 -0.12 19.73 -14.45
N ALA A 292 1.03 19.26 -13.93
CA ALA A 292 2.09 18.68 -14.75
C ALA A 292 1.59 17.48 -15.57
N MET A 293 0.86 16.56 -14.91
CA MET A 293 0.24 15.41 -15.59
C MET A 293 -0.80 15.87 -16.61
N SER A 294 -1.65 16.83 -16.26
CA SER A 294 -2.67 17.41 -17.15
C SER A 294 -2.06 18.07 -18.39
N GLN A 295 -0.89 18.71 -18.26
CA GLN A 295 -0.13 19.27 -19.38
C GLN A 295 0.33 18.17 -20.36
N ILE A 296 0.87 17.07 -19.86
CA ILE A 296 1.26 15.91 -20.68
C ILE A 296 0.04 15.31 -21.38
N ILE A 297 -1.07 15.14 -20.65
CA ILE A 297 -2.33 14.64 -21.19
C ILE A 297 -2.81 15.53 -22.34
N ALA A 298 -2.92 16.84 -22.10
CA ALA A 298 -3.33 17.82 -23.11
C ALA A 298 -2.42 17.81 -24.34
N SER A 299 -1.10 17.60 -24.18
CA SER A 299 -0.16 17.55 -25.31
C SER A 299 -0.44 16.43 -26.30
N VAL A 300 -1.07 15.34 -25.85
CA VAL A 300 -1.42 14.18 -26.69
C VAL A 300 -2.88 14.25 -27.14
N VAL A 301 -3.82 14.52 -26.23
CA VAL A 301 -5.25 14.44 -26.53
C VAL A 301 -5.80 15.74 -27.10
N GLN A 302 -5.22 16.89 -26.75
CA GLN A 302 -5.71 18.20 -27.21
C GLN A 302 -4.55 19.16 -27.52
N PRO A 303 -3.67 18.84 -28.50
CA PRO A 303 -2.43 19.59 -28.73
C PRO A 303 -2.65 21.09 -29.02
N GLY A 304 -3.79 21.42 -29.65
CA GLY A 304 -4.19 22.81 -29.91
C GLY A 304 -4.44 23.63 -28.64
N ALA A 305 -4.89 23.00 -27.56
CA ALA A 305 -5.15 23.64 -26.27
C ALA A 305 -3.99 23.51 -25.27
N ALA A 306 -3.05 22.57 -25.48
CA ALA A 306 -1.91 22.34 -24.58
C ALA A 306 -1.05 23.60 -24.32
N ARG A 307 -0.92 24.47 -25.33
CA ARG A 307 -0.24 25.77 -25.18
C ARG A 307 -1.00 26.75 -24.27
N GLY A 308 -2.32 26.75 -24.37
CA GLY A 308 -3.20 27.52 -23.47
C GLY A 308 -2.98 27.06 -22.03
N LEU A 309 -3.12 25.75 -21.79
CA LEU A 309 -2.93 25.14 -20.47
C LEU A 309 -1.55 25.46 -19.87
N THR A 310 -0.49 25.36 -20.66
CA THR A 310 0.86 25.73 -20.23
C THR A 310 0.96 27.21 -19.85
N SER A 311 0.32 28.09 -20.64
CA SER A 311 0.27 29.52 -20.35
C SER A 311 -0.53 29.81 -19.08
N GLY A 312 -1.68 29.15 -18.89
CA GLY A 312 -2.51 29.26 -17.70
C GLY A 312 -1.79 28.83 -16.43
N ILE A 313 -1.06 27.70 -16.46
CA ILE A 313 -0.22 27.25 -15.33
C ILE A 313 0.85 28.30 -15.00
N ARG A 314 1.55 28.82 -16.01
CA ARG A 314 2.56 29.88 -15.80
C ARG A 314 1.95 31.16 -15.23
N GLN A 315 0.78 31.55 -15.70
CA GLN A 315 0.04 32.71 -15.19
C GLN A 315 -0.41 32.50 -13.74
N LEU A 316 -0.83 31.28 -13.37
CA LEU A 316 -1.19 30.92 -12.00
C LEU A 316 0.00 31.09 -11.04
N HIS A 317 1.18 30.58 -11.39
CA HIS A 317 2.39 30.78 -10.57
C HIS A 317 2.83 32.24 -10.54
N ALA A 318 2.76 32.97 -11.67
CA ALA A 318 3.05 34.39 -11.67
C ALA A 318 2.06 35.19 -10.79
N ALA A 319 0.81 34.76 -10.72
CA ALA A 319 -0.20 35.33 -9.84
C ALA A 319 0.05 35.00 -8.36
N SER A 320 0.58 33.82 -8.06
CA SER A 320 0.91 33.41 -6.67
C SER A 320 1.99 34.28 -6.02
N GLN A 321 2.81 34.95 -6.81
CA GLN A 321 3.81 35.91 -6.33
C GLN A 321 3.28 37.35 -6.16
N LYS A 322 2.01 37.61 -6.50
CA LYS A 322 1.41 38.96 -6.46
C LYS A 322 0.48 39.12 -5.27
N ASP A 323 -0.70 38.51 -5.35
CA ASP A 323 -1.77 38.66 -4.36
C ASP A 323 -2.86 37.59 -4.56
N MET A 324 -3.71 37.43 -3.54
CA MET A 324 -4.76 36.41 -3.53
C MET A 324 -5.83 36.64 -4.61
N ALA A 325 -6.14 37.89 -4.96
CA ALA A 325 -7.15 38.18 -5.99
C ALA A 325 -6.67 37.72 -7.37
N SER A 326 -5.39 37.93 -7.67
CA SER A 326 -4.72 37.46 -8.86
C SER A 326 -4.71 35.93 -8.93
N ILE A 327 -4.42 35.24 -7.81
CA ILE A 327 -4.48 33.76 -7.75
C ILE A 327 -5.88 33.27 -8.09
N LYS A 328 -6.93 33.83 -7.47
CA LYS A 328 -8.31 33.42 -7.72
C LYS A 328 -8.70 33.62 -9.19
N SER A 329 -8.33 34.75 -9.77
CA SER A 329 -8.59 35.02 -11.19
C SER A 329 -7.87 34.05 -12.11
N ALA A 330 -6.58 33.77 -11.86
CA ALA A 330 -5.80 32.85 -12.67
C ALA A 330 -6.29 31.39 -12.51
N ALA A 331 -6.67 30.99 -11.29
CA ALA A 331 -7.23 29.67 -11.01
C ALA A 331 -8.59 29.46 -11.69
N ALA A 332 -9.47 30.47 -11.68
CA ALA A 332 -10.75 30.41 -12.40
C ALA A 332 -10.57 30.28 -13.92
N GLN A 333 -9.61 31.01 -14.49
CA GLN A 333 -9.28 30.89 -15.91
C GLN A 333 -8.72 29.50 -16.25
N LEU A 334 -7.80 28.99 -15.43
CA LEU A 334 -7.21 27.66 -15.64
C LEU A 334 -8.22 26.53 -15.43
N GLU A 335 -9.18 26.68 -14.51
CA GLU A 335 -10.29 25.72 -14.34
C GLU A 335 -11.11 25.60 -15.63
N SER A 336 -11.39 26.71 -16.32
CA SER A 336 -12.12 26.68 -17.60
C SER A 336 -11.38 25.91 -18.69
N GLU A 337 -10.05 26.01 -18.73
CA GLU A 337 -9.22 25.25 -19.68
C GLU A 337 -9.20 23.75 -19.31
N LEU A 338 -9.10 23.43 -18.01
CA LEU A 338 -9.16 22.05 -17.51
C LEU A 338 -10.53 21.41 -17.72
N ALA A 339 -11.62 22.18 -17.61
CA ALA A 339 -12.98 21.70 -17.86
C ALA A 339 -13.15 21.28 -19.33
N GLN A 340 -12.57 22.03 -20.28
CA GLN A 340 -12.56 21.66 -21.70
C GLN A 340 -11.75 20.38 -21.95
N LEU A 341 -10.62 20.23 -21.25
CA LEU A 341 -9.82 19.01 -21.31
C LEU A 341 -10.59 17.81 -20.73
N ALA A 342 -11.28 17.99 -19.60
CA ALA A 342 -12.11 16.96 -18.99
C ALA A 342 -13.20 16.49 -19.96
N GLU A 343 -13.92 17.41 -20.61
CA GLU A 343 -14.93 17.07 -21.61
C GLU A 343 -14.33 16.28 -22.79
N THR A 344 -13.15 16.69 -23.27
CA THR A 344 -12.43 15.95 -24.32
C THR A 344 -12.12 14.51 -23.87
N LEU A 345 -11.77 14.30 -22.61
CA LEU A 345 -11.52 12.95 -22.06
C LEU A 345 -12.81 12.13 -21.89
N ARG A 346 -13.97 12.75 -21.67
CA ARG A 346 -15.27 12.06 -21.56
C ARG A 346 -15.75 11.47 -22.88
N SER A 347 -15.33 12.01 -24.02
CA SER A 347 -15.74 11.51 -25.34
C SER A 347 -14.66 10.71 -26.08
N ARG A 348 -13.47 10.52 -25.51
CA ARG A 348 -12.30 9.99 -26.23
C ARG A 348 -11.92 8.59 -25.78
N GLU A 349 -11.70 7.72 -26.74
CA GLU A 349 -11.18 6.36 -26.52
C GLU A 349 -9.65 6.35 -26.45
N PHE A 350 -9.12 5.48 -25.60
CA PHE A 350 -7.67 5.33 -25.38
C PHE A 350 -7.21 3.98 -25.91
N GLY A 351 -6.98 3.93 -27.22
CA GLY A 351 -6.40 2.77 -27.88
C GLY A 351 -4.89 2.66 -27.69
N ARG A 352 -4.30 1.61 -28.30
CA ARG A 352 -2.86 1.34 -28.27
C ARG A 352 -2.01 2.55 -28.70
N GLN A 353 -2.46 3.30 -29.71
CA GLN A 353 -1.74 4.48 -30.20
C GLN A 353 -1.66 5.58 -29.14
N GLN A 354 -2.79 5.95 -28.54
CA GLN A 354 -2.86 7.01 -27.52
C GLN A 354 -2.09 6.60 -26.26
N ASN A 355 -2.18 5.34 -25.84
CA ASN A 355 -1.42 4.81 -24.71
C ASN A 355 0.09 4.92 -24.96
N ASN A 356 0.57 4.52 -26.16
CA ASN A 356 1.97 4.64 -26.51
C ASN A 356 2.44 6.10 -26.62
N GLN A 357 1.58 6.99 -27.14
CA GLN A 357 1.90 8.42 -27.24
C GLN A 357 2.01 9.09 -25.86
N LEU A 358 1.11 8.78 -24.92
CA LEU A 358 1.17 9.30 -23.55
C LEU A 358 2.35 8.73 -22.78
N MET A 359 2.58 7.42 -22.87
CA MET A 359 3.75 6.79 -22.28
C MET A 359 5.04 7.41 -22.81
N LYS A 360 5.13 7.63 -24.13
CA LYS A 360 6.29 8.30 -24.73
C LYS A 360 6.42 9.75 -24.26
N ALA A 361 5.34 10.53 -24.25
CA ALA A 361 5.37 11.91 -23.80
C ALA A 361 5.80 12.02 -22.32
N MET A 362 5.36 11.09 -21.48
CA MET A 362 5.79 10.97 -20.08
C MET A 362 7.27 10.60 -19.98
N ALA A 363 7.71 9.57 -20.69
CA ALA A 363 9.10 9.14 -20.72
C ALA A 363 10.05 10.24 -21.20
N ASP A 364 9.68 10.96 -22.27
CA ASP A 364 10.44 12.10 -22.78
C ASP A 364 10.50 13.22 -21.72
N ALA A 365 9.39 13.52 -21.05
CA ALA A 365 9.36 14.54 -19.99
C ALA A 365 10.23 14.18 -18.77
N ILE A 366 10.24 12.91 -18.35
CA ILE A 366 11.13 12.41 -17.29
C ILE A 366 12.59 12.52 -17.76
N GLY A 367 12.89 12.00 -18.95
CA GLY A 367 14.24 12.01 -19.53
C GLY A 367 14.79 13.41 -19.76
N GLU A 368 13.95 14.39 -20.05
CA GLU A 368 14.33 15.80 -20.20
C GLU A 368 14.41 16.55 -18.87
N GLY A 369 14.09 15.91 -17.74
CA GLY A 369 14.14 16.54 -16.41
C GLY A 369 13.04 17.56 -16.15
N LYS A 370 11.86 17.42 -16.80
CA LYS A 370 10.74 18.35 -16.64
C LYS A 370 10.04 18.27 -15.28
N PHE A 371 10.29 17.20 -14.52
CA PHE A 371 9.76 16.99 -13.17
C PHE A 371 10.79 17.46 -12.15
N SER A 372 10.66 18.72 -11.75
CA SER A 372 11.69 19.45 -10.99
C SER A 372 11.62 19.25 -9.48
N ASP A 373 10.52 18.72 -8.97
CA ASP A 373 10.30 18.49 -7.54
C ASP A 373 9.84 17.06 -7.26
N TYR A 374 9.80 16.72 -5.96
CA TYR A 374 9.45 15.39 -5.51
C TYR A 374 8.00 15.02 -5.82
N SER A 375 7.07 15.98 -5.69
CA SER A 375 5.64 15.74 -5.89
C SER A 375 5.36 15.43 -7.36
N ASP A 376 6.00 16.17 -8.27
CA ASP A 376 6.05 15.90 -9.71
C ASP A 376 6.60 14.49 -10.02
N ALA A 377 7.76 14.14 -9.47
CA ALA A 377 8.40 12.85 -9.70
C ALA A 377 7.60 11.66 -9.15
N GLU A 378 6.94 11.84 -8.01
CA GLU A 378 6.06 10.83 -7.43
C GLU A 378 4.84 10.57 -8.33
N GLN A 379 4.19 11.63 -8.82
CA GLN A 379 3.08 11.51 -9.78
C GLN A 379 3.53 10.89 -11.11
N ALA A 380 4.69 11.30 -11.63
CA ALA A 380 5.27 10.71 -12.84
C ALA A 380 5.60 9.21 -12.66
N THR A 381 6.09 8.81 -11.47
CA THR A 381 6.36 7.40 -11.16
C THR A 381 5.08 6.57 -11.12
N MET A 382 4.02 7.07 -10.47
CA MET A 382 2.72 6.40 -10.47
C MET A 382 2.12 6.31 -11.87
N ALA A 383 2.24 7.36 -12.69
CA ALA A 383 1.79 7.35 -14.08
C ALA A 383 2.55 6.31 -14.92
N MET A 384 3.88 6.24 -14.80
CA MET A 384 4.68 5.23 -15.49
C MET A 384 4.34 3.81 -15.07
N ASP A 385 3.94 3.59 -13.81
CA ASP A 385 3.44 2.29 -13.35
C ASP A 385 2.14 1.89 -14.06
N VAL A 386 1.17 2.82 -14.14
CA VAL A 386 -0.08 2.60 -14.89
C VAL A 386 0.24 2.26 -16.36
N PHE A 387 1.11 3.03 -17.03
CA PHE A 387 1.48 2.76 -18.43
C PHE A 387 2.23 1.44 -18.60
N SER A 388 3.12 1.08 -17.67
CA SER A 388 3.84 -0.19 -17.66
C SER A 388 2.87 -1.37 -17.54
N GLY A 389 1.84 -1.24 -16.70
CA GLY A 389 0.77 -2.23 -16.58
C GLY A 389 0.00 -2.45 -17.89
N VAL A 390 -0.29 -1.37 -18.63
CA VAL A 390 -1.05 -1.42 -19.89
C VAL A 390 -0.19 -1.88 -21.08
N THR A 391 1.06 -1.47 -21.16
CA THR A 391 1.92 -1.68 -22.35
C THR A 391 2.96 -2.78 -22.18
N GLY A 392 3.22 -3.22 -20.94
CA GLY A 392 4.30 -4.14 -20.60
C GLY A 392 5.72 -3.54 -20.66
N SER A 393 5.85 -2.24 -20.96
CA SER A 393 7.13 -1.54 -21.15
C SER A 393 7.67 -0.91 -19.86
N TYR A 394 8.96 -0.56 -19.81
CA TYR A 394 9.62 0.19 -18.72
C TYR A 394 9.62 -0.46 -17.32
N LYS A 395 9.44 -1.79 -17.23
CA LYS A 395 9.39 -2.48 -15.91
C LYS A 395 10.65 -2.31 -15.08
N ASN A 396 11.83 -2.32 -15.70
CA ASN A 396 13.11 -2.20 -14.98
C ASN A 396 13.38 -0.76 -14.52
N GLU A 397 13.06 0.20 -15.38
CA GLU A 397 13.15 1.64 -15.13
C GLU A 397 12.22 2.04 -13.99
N LEU A 398 11.02 1.46 -13.95
CA LEU A 398 10.04 1.72 -12.90
C LEU A 398 10.53 1.33 -11.51
N ASP A 399 11.19 0.18 -11.36
CA ASP A 399 11.81 -0.21 -10.08
C ASP A 399 12.83 0.83 -9.62
N ALA A 400 13.63 1.35 -10.55
CA ALA A 400 14.64 2.35 -10.26
C ALA A 400 14.03 3.73 -9.92
N MET A 401 12.96 4.13 -10.62
CA MET A 401 12.17 5.32 -10.30
C MET A 401 11.59 5.21 -8.89
N TYR A 402 10.99 4.08 -8.55
CA TYR A 402 10.50 3.83 -7.19
C TYR A 402 11.62 3.90 -6.18
N GLU A 403 12.83 3.40 -6.43
CA GLU A 403 13.93 3.58 -5.47
C GLU A 403 14.30 5.06 -5.23
N VAL A 404 14.14 5.93 -6.23
CA VAL A 404 14.41 7.38 -6.09
C VAL A 404 13.31 8.08 -5.28
N VAL A 405 12.05 7.71 -5.50
CA VAL A 405 10.91 8.34 -4.80
C VAL A 405 10.52 7.61 -3.50
N ALA A 406 11.01 6.39 -3.28
CA ALA A 406 10.71 5.56 -2.10
C ALA A 406 11.65 5.84 -0.93
N ASP A 407 11.21 6.74 -0.05
CA ASP A 407 11.47 6.68 1.38
C ASP A 407 10.40 7.57 2.06
N GLN A 408 10.06 7.31 3.32
CA GLN A 408 8.91 7.97 3.97
C GLN A 408 9.17 9.46 4.21
N GLU A 409 8.38 10.33 3.55
CA GLU A 409 7.94 11.74 3.79
C GLU A 409 8.89 12.79 4.41
N VAL A 410 10.08 12.41 4.86
CA VAL A 410 11.04 13.26 5.57
C VAL A 410 12.48 12.91 5.17
N GLN A 411 12.80 11.68 4.73
CA GLN A 411 14.18 11.31 4.35
C GLN A 411 14.42 11.29 2.83
N SER A 412 13.47 10.82 2.02
CA SER A 412 13.53 10.84 0.54
C SER A 412 13.39 12.26 0.01
N ALA A 413 12.38 13.00 0.46
CA ALA A 413 12.17 14.42 0.22
C ALA A 413 13.45 15.25 0.42
N LYS A 414 14.16 15.01 1.53
CA LYS A 414 15.44 15.65 1.85
C LYS A 414 16.60 15.23 0.95
N ARG A 415 16.44 14.19 0.14
CA ARG A 415 17.49 13.62 -0.75
C ARG A 415 17.09 13.60 -2.23
N PHE A 416 15.84 13.95 -2.56
CA PHE A 416 15.35 13.93 -3.93
C PHE A 416 16.14 14.90 -4.79
N ASP A 417 16.71 14.40 -5.87
CA ASP A 417 17.42 15.19 -6.87
C ASP A 417 16.73 14.98 -8.23
N PRO A 418 16.17 16.04 -8.84
CA PRO A 418 15.50 15.94 -10.13
C PRO A 418 16.42 15.48 -11.27
N GLN A 419 17.72 15.83 -11.24
CA GLN A 419 18.68 15.34 -12.23
C GLN A 419 18.93 13.85 -12.06
N MET A 420 19.03 13.38 -10.82
CA MET A 420 19.18 11.96 -10.52
C MET A 420 17.94 11.18 -10.95
N PHE A 421 16.74 11.70 -10.72
CA PHE A 421 15.50 11.07 -11.17
C PHE A 421 15.49 10.85 -12.69
N ALA A 422 15.82 11.90 -13.45
CA ALA A 422 15.93 11.81 -14.91
C ALA A 422 17.06 10.86 -15.36
N ALA A 423 18.23 10.90 -14.71
CA ALA A 423 19.37 10.05 -15.05
C ALA A 423 19.12 8.57 -14.75
N VAL A 424 18.46 8.25 -13.64
CA VAL A 424 18.05 6.88 -13.30
C VAL A 424 17.07 6.34 -14.33
N PHE A 425 16.10 7.16 -14.74
CA PHE A 425 15.15 6.77 -15.77
C PHE A 425 15.82 6.48 -17.13
N ARG A 426 16.79 7.29 -17.55
CA ARG A 426 17.55 7.07 -18.79
C ARG A 426 18.53 5.90 -18.72
N GLY A 427 18.76 5.32 -17.53
CA GLY A 427 19.78 4.31 -17.31
C GLY A 427 21.21 4.86 -17.24
N ASP A 428 21.37 6.18 -17.19
CA ASP A 428 22.67 6.88 -17.15
C ASP A 428 23.33 6.78 -15.76
N ALA A 429 22.55 6.49 -14.71
CA ALA A 429 23.03 6.44 -13.34
C ALA A 429 22.85 5.04 -12.73
N PRO A 430 23.92 4.43 -12.17
CA PRO A 430 23.82 3.10 -11.59
C PRO A 430 23.00 3.10 -10.29
N ILE A 431 21.98 2.24 -10.24
CA ILE A 431 21.14 1.97 -9.05
C ILE A 431 22.00 1.69 -7.79
N ALA A 432 23.18 1.06 -7.98
CA ALA A 432 24.12 0.73 -6.91
C ALA A 432 24.82 1.94 -6.26
N GLN A 433 25.00 3.06 -6.97
CA GLN A 433 25.55 4.29 -6.35
C GLN A 433 24.58 4.90 -5.35
N ASN A 434 23.28 4.65 -5.50
CA ASN A 434 22.28 4.99 -4.48
C ASN A 434 22.54 4.17 -3.20
N ARG A 435 22.83 2.86 -3.27
CA ARG A 435 23.15 2.06 -2.08
C ARG A 435 24.45 2.49 -1.37
N ALA A 436 25.44 2.99 -2.11
CA ALA A 436 26.72 3.44 -1.55
C ALA A 436 26.65 4.87 -0.98
N SER A 437 25.96 5.80 -1.66
CA SER A 437 25.72 7.16 -1.15
C SER A 437 24.76 7.14 0.07
N LEU A 438 23.77 6.24 0.07
CA LEU A 438 22.87 5.97 1.20
C LEU A 438 23.59 5.30 2.39
N ARG A 439 24.71 4.59 2.16
CA ARG A 439 25.53 3.97 3.23
C ARG A 439 26.65 4.87 3.76
N GLN A 440 27.30 5.67 2.90
CA GLN A 440 28.45 6.50 3.29
C GLN A 440 28.05 7.72 4.13
N THR A 441 26.82 8.23 4.01
CA THR A 441 26.33 9.36 4.83
C THR A 441 25.76 8.95 6.19
N SER A 442 25.41 7.67 6.39
CA SER A 442 25.06 7.12 7.72
C SER A 442 26.28 7.05 8.66
N LEU A 443 27.49 6.93 8.11
CA LEU A 443 28.74 6.85 8.86
C LEU A 443 29.42 8.20 9.12
N ALA A 444 29.06 9.26 8.39
CA ALA A 444 29.72 10.57 8.48
C ALA A 444 29.08 11.56 9.49
N VAL A 445 27.91 11.26 10.06
CA VAL A 445 27.28 12.09 11.12
C VAL A 445 27.64 11.62 12.53
N SER A 446 28.39 10.52 12.66
CA SER A 446 28.82 9.99 13.96
C SER A 446 30.33 9.88 14.04
N THR A 447 31.07 10.99 14.01
CA THR A 447 32.33 11.11 14.79
C THR A 447 32.78 12.57 14.99
N LYS A 448 32.97 12.90 16.27
CA LYS A 448 33.69 14.03 16.90
C LYS A 448 32.97 15.39 17.09
N PRO A 449 32.86 15.88 18.35
CA PRO A 449 32.53 17.27 18.63
C PRO A 449 33.76 18.16 18.45
N ALA A 450 33.63 19.23 17.65
CA ALA A 450 34.57 20.35 17.65
C ALA A 450 34.27 21.26 18.85
N VAL A 451 35.27 21.46 19.69
CA VAL A 451 35.25 22.42 20.81
C VAL A 451 35.35 23.83 20.22
N MET A 452 34.29 24.62 20.37
CA MET A 452 34.32 26.06 20.13
C MET A 452 34.10 26.77 21.47
N GLN A 453 35.14 27.46 21.94
CA GLN A 453 35.15 28.21 23.20
C GLN A 453 34.16 29.38 23.14
N ARG A 454 33.33 29.54 24.17
CA ARG A 454 32.53 30.76 24.41
C ARG A 454 33.31 31.73 25.32
N PRO A 455 33.26 33.05 25.08
CA PRO A 455 33.86 34.04 25.97
C PRO A 455 32.98 34.27 27.22
N ALA A 456 33.66 34.70 28.29
CA ALA A 456 33.16 34.86 29.66
C ALA A 456 32.10 35.96 29.84
N PRO A 457 31.17 35.83 30.81
CA PRO A 457 30.41 36.96 31.31
C PRO A 457 31.12 37.63 32.50
N VAL A 458 31.11 38.96 32.48
CA VAL A 458 31.61 39.86 33.52
C VAL A 458 30.68 39.84 34.74
N ALA A 459 31.29 39.84 35.92
CA ALA A 459 30.64 39.79 37.24
C ALA A 459 29.99 41.12 37.65
N GLN A 460 28.89 41.05 38.43
CA GLN A 460 28.56 42.05 39.44
C GLN A 460 28.03 41.38 40.73
N SER A 461 28.56 41.89 41.84
CA SER A 461 28.34 41.60 43.27
C SER A 461 26.90 41.96 43.75
N ALA A 462 26.38 41.63 44.93
CA ALA A 462 26.95 41.32 46.24
C ALA A 462 25.86 40.76 47.20
N GLN A 463 26.31 40.25 48.35
CA GLN A 463 25.62 40.08 49.65
C GLN A 463 24.50 39.03 49.75
N SER A 464 24.24 38.32 50.85
CA SER A 464 24.88 38.01 52.14
C SER A 464 23.79 37.26 52.91
N GLY A 465 24.02 36.03 53.39
CA GLY A 465 23.05 35.36 54.26
C GLY A 465 23.37 33.89 54.52
N ASN A 466 23.44 33.52 55.79
CA ASN A 466 24.26 32.45 56.34
C ASN A 466 23.44 31.20 56.72
N ARG A 467 24.11 30.03 56.61
CA ARG A 467 24.14 28.89 57.57
C ARG A 467 23.27 27.62 57.38
N MET A 468 23.97 26.50 57.62
CA MET A 468 23.60 25.09 57.91
C MET A 468 23.23 24.21 56.70
N GLN A 469 24.13 23.42 56.09
CA GLN A 469 25.04 22.35 56.57
C GLN A 469 24.30 21.02 56.83
N VAL A 470 24.38 20.09 55.87
CA VAL A 470 24.67 18.67 56.12
C VAL A 470 25.59 18.15 55.00
N ALA A 471 26.65 17.47 55.42
CA ALA A 471 27.78 16.99 54.63
C ALA A 471 27.43 15.76 53.77
N GLN A 472 27.85 15.79 52.50
CA GLN A 472 28.87 14.95 51.83
C GLN A 472 28.72 13.43 51.93
N SER A 473 28.64 12.77 50.76
CA SER A 473 29.70 11.87 50.29
C SER A 473 29.54 11.52 48.81
N ALA A 474 30.70 11.32 48.17
CA ALA A 474 30.96 11.12 46.76
C ALA A 474 30.61 9.67 46.29
N PRO A 475 30.75 9.36 44.99
CA PRO A 475 30.11 8.21 44.37
C PRO A 475 30.88 6.92 44.66
N VAL A 476 30.14 5.85 44.97
CA VAL A 476 30.69 4.50 45.01
C VAL A 476 30.45 3.85 43.65
N SER A 477 31.54 3.66 42.91
CA SER A 477 31.62 2.67 41.85
C SER A 477 31.43 1.27 42.44
N ALA A 478 30.48 0.50 41.90
CA ALA A 478 30.42 -0.95 42.05
C ALA A 478 29.83 -1.51 40.73
N SER A 479 30.68 -2.09 39.89
CA SER A 479 30.97 -3.52 39.86
C SER A 479 29.97 -4.27 38.98
N ALA A 480 30.45 -4.66 37.79
CA ALA A 480 29.81 -5.63 36.92
C ALA A 480 29.85 -7.01 37.60
N GLY A 481 28.79 -7.33 38.32
CA GLY A 481 28.53 -8.69 38.80
C GLY A 481 28.01 -9.55 37.66
N SER A 482 28.75 -10.60 37.34
CA SER A 482 28.28 -11.77 36.60
C SER A 482 27.16 -12.42 37.40
N GLY A 483 25.91 -12.11 37.06
CA GLY A 483 24.72 -12.63 37.71
C GLY A 483 23.94 -13.53 36.76
N SER A 484 23.67 -14.76 37.19
CA SER A 484 22.60 -15.58 36.63
C SER A 484 21.27 -14.82 36.76
N MET A 485 20.41 -14.88 35.74
CA MET A 485 19.04 -14.36 35.86
C MET A 485 18.35 -15.13 36.99
N GLY A 486 17.67 -14.44 37.90
CA GLY A 486 16.75 -15.08 38.82
C GLY A 486 15.50 -15.57 38.10
N LYS A 487 14.59 -16.25 38.82
CA LYS A 487 13.34 -16.72 38.21
C LYS A 487 12.54 -15.54 37.64
N PRO A 488 11.98 -15.65 36.42
CA PRO A 488 11.17 -14.59 35.86
C PRO A 488 9.97 -14.31 36.76
N THR A 489 9.73 -13.04 37.06
CA THR A 489 8.65 -12.63 37.96
C THR A 489 7.49 -12.00 37.21
N HIS A 490 7.72 -11.49 35.99
CA HIS A 490 6.73 -10.78 35.19
C HIS A 490 6.87 -11.14 33.70
N ARG A 491 5.78 -11.02 32.95
CA ARG A 491 5.76 -11.07 31.48
C ARG A 491 5.38 -9.73 30.88
N ILE A 492 5.83 -9.48 29.66
CA ILE A 492 5.54 -8.24 28.93
C ILE A 492 4.13 -8.26 28.33
N SER A 493 3.30 -7.26 28.61
CA SER A 493 1.90 -7.20 28.11
C SER A 493 1.74 -6.41 26.79
N SER A 494 2.73 -5.59 26.42
CA SER A 494 2.76 -4.79 25.18
C SER A 494 3.44 -5.51 24.03
N SER A 495 3.07 -5.21 22.79
CA SER A 495 3.71 -5.80 21.59
C SER A 495 5.22 -5.55 21.53
N ALA A 496 5.71 -4.39 21.98
CA ALA A 496 7.14 -4.09 22.12
C ALA A 496 7.37 -3.02 23.21
N LEU A 497 8.00 -3.41 24.32
CA LEU A 497 8.39 -2.56 25.45
C LEU A 497 9.86 -2.18 25.36
N ARG A 498 10.15 -0.87 25.35
CA ARG A 498 11.53 -0.37 25.24
C ARG A 498 12.25 -0.45 26.58
N VAL A 499 13.40 -1.12 26.60
CA VAL A 499 14.32 -1.14 27.75
C VAL A 499 15.29 0.02 27.63
N ARG A 500 15.42 0.84 28.68
CA ARG A 500 16.23 2.05 28.71
C ARG A 500 17.41 1.95 29.68
N SER A 501 18.40 2.83 29.51
CA SER A 501 19.57 2.88 30.39
C SER A 501 19.28 3.46 31.78
N GLU A 502 18.25 4.29 31.92
CA GLU A 502 17.85 5.00 33.15
C GLU A 502 16.31 5.05 33.27
N PRO A 503 15.73 5.23 34.49
CA PRO A 503 14.29 5.25 34.72
C PRO A 503 13.62 6.58 34.30
N ARG A 504 13.73 6.93 33.02
CA ARG A 504 13.09 8.12 32.44
C ARG A 504 12.83 7.98 30.94
N ALA A 505 11.77 8.62 30.45
CA ALA A 505 11.25 8.41 29.10
C ALA A 505 12.18 8.85 27.95
N ASN A 506 13.15 9.73 28.22
CA ASN A 506 14.13 10.21 27.25
C ASN A 506 15.52 9.54 27.38
N ALA A 507 15.67 8.54 28.27
CA ALA A 507 16.93 7.81 28.39
C ALA A 507 17.19 6.93 27.15
N PRO A 508 18.45 6.77 26.72
CA PRO A 508 18.82 5.90 25.60
C PRO A 508 18.18 4.51 25.69
N ILE A 509 17.62 4.06 24.57
CA ILE A 509 17.01 2.73 24.44
C ILE A 509 18.15 1.73 24.22
N ARG A 510 18.18 0.69 25.05
CA ARG A 510 19.14 -0.41 24.96
C ARG A 510 18.64 -1.52 24.06
N THR A 511 17.35 -1.84 24.15
CA THR A 511 16.70 -2.86 23.32
C THR A 511 15.16 -2.76 23.45
N ALA A 512 14.43 -3.69 22.82
CA ALA A 512 13.00 -3.88 23.03
C ALA A 512 12.69 -5.31 23.47
N LEU A 513 11.75 -5.44 24.40
CA LEU A 513 11.18 -6.70 24.88
C LEU A 513 9.76 -6.84 24.33
N TYR A 514 9.39 -8.02 23.86
CA TYR A 514 8.15 -8.25 23.12
C TYR A 514 7.11 -8.97 23.97
N ARG A 515 5.84 -8.91 23.55
CA ARG A 515 4.71 -9.51 24.28
C ARG A 515 5.01 -10.96 24.67
N ASP A 516 4.64 -11.30 25.89
CA ASP A 516 4.81 -12.60 26.54
C ASP A 516 6.27 -13.00 26.85
N GLN A 517 7.27 -12.18 26.49
CA GLN A 517 8.63 -12.39 27.00
C GLN A 517 8.65 -12.23 28.53
N GLU A 518 9.35 -13.14 29.19
CA GLU A 518 9.47 -13.14 30.65
C GLU A 518 10.72 -12.39 31.10
N VAL A 519 10.59 -11.65 32.20
CA VAL A 519 11.65 -10.86 32.79
C VAL A 519 11.66 -10.99 34.31
N GLU A 520 12.85 -10.85 34.88
CA GLU A 520 13.00 -10.72 36.32
C GLU A 520 13.01 -9.23 36.68
N VAL A 521 11.99 -8.77 37.40
CA VAL A 521 11.99 -7.43 38.00
C VAL A 521 12.89 -7.42 39.24
N THR A 522 13.96 -6.62 39.20
CA THR A 522 14.98 -6.52 40.25
C THR A 522 14.88 -5.28 41.13
N GLY A 523 13.99 -4.34 40.78
CA GLY A 523 13.71 -3.15 41.57
C GLY A 523 12.81 -2.18 40.84
N SER A 524 12.38 -1.11 41.50
CA SER A 524 11.56 -0.05 40.92
C SER A 524 12.02 1.35 41.36
N ASN A 525 11.74 2.35 40.54
CA ASN A 525 11.96 3.76 40.81
C ASN A 525 10.88 4.59 40.10
N GLY A 526 9.87 5.01 40.85
CA GLY A 526 8.66 5.64 40.29
C GLY A 526 7.92 4.69 39.34
N ASP A 527 7.51 5.20 38.18
CA ASP A 527 6.79 4.44 37.14
C ASP A 527 7.67 3.48 36.31
N TRP A 528 8.92 3.27 36.75
CA TRP A 528 9.92 2.45 36.07
C TRP A 528 10.34 1.26 36.91
N SER A 529 10.38 0.09 36.29
CA SER A 529 10.92 -1.14 36.86
C SER A 529 12.26 -1.47 36.22
N ARG A 530 13.26 -1.81 37.03
CA ARG A 530 14.52 -2.37 36.57
C ARG A 530 14.32 -3.86 36.32
N VAL A 531 14.58 -4.30 35.10
CA VAL A 531 14.39 -5.68 34.66
C VAL A 531 15.71 -6.28 34.22
N ASN A 532 15.91 -7.55 34.57
CA ASN A 532 16.88 -8.43 33.94
C ASN A 532 16.18 -9.24 32.84
N TYR A 533 16.83 -9.35 31.69
CA TYR A 533 16.31 -10.05 30.51
C TYR A 533 17.46 -10.72 29.76
N SER A 534 17.17 -11.79 29.03
CA SER A 534 18.16 -12.52 28.23
C SER A 534 18.22 -11.94 26.82
N GLU A 535 19.41 -11.54 26.37
CA GLU A 535 19.62 -11.03 25.02
C GLU A 535 20.92 -11.63 24.47
N GLY A 536 20.80 -12.44 23.40
CA GLY A 536 21.94 -13.14 22.81
C GLY A 536 22.62 -14.14 23.76
N GLY A 537 21.86 -14.75 24.68
CA GLY A 537 22.37 -15.71 25.67
C GLY A 537 23.09 -15.07 26.87
N SER A 538 23.15 -13.74 26.95
CA SER A 538 23.69 -13.01 28.10
C SER A 538 22.58 -12.30 28.87
N VAL A 539 22.66 -12.32 30.19
CA VAL A 539 21.74 -11.55 31.05
C VAL A 539 22.13 -10.08 30.98
N ARG A 540 21.17 -9.23 30.59
CA ARG A 540 21.31 -7.79 30.57
C ARG A 540 20.27 -7.16 31.48
N SER A 541 20.57 -5.96 31.96
CA SER A 541 19.66 -5.19 32.82
C SER A 541 19.34 -3.84 32.20
N GLY A 542 18.11 -3.38 32.41
CA GLY A 542 17.71 -2.02 32.06
C GLY A 542 16.36 -1.64 32.66
N TRP A 543 15.86 -0.46 32.32
CA TRP A 543 14.64 0.10 32.91
C TRP A 543 13.49 0.10 31.91
N VAL A 544 12.33 -0.38 32.32
CA VAL A 544 11.09 -0.41 31.53
C VAL A 544 9.96 0.25 32.31
N SER A 545 8.91 0.70 31.62
CA SER A 545 7.73 1.22 32.32
C SER A 545 6.98 0.07 33.02
N SER A 546 6.69 0.26 34.30
CA SER A 546 6.05 -0.74 35.16
C SER A 546 4.64 -1.12 34.68
N THR A 547 3.96 -0.21 33.97
CA THR A 547 2.61 -0.39 33.42
C THR A 547 2.48 -1.55 32.44
N TYR A 548 3.59 -1.99 31.85
CA TYR A 548 3.60 -3.05 30.83
C TYR A 548 4.16 -4.39 31.35
N LEU A 549 4.29 -4.52 32.67
CA LEU A 549 4.70 -5.74 33.35
C LEU A 549 3.48 -6.41 34.00
N ALA A 550 3.16 -7.61 33.54
CA ALA A 550 2.13 -8.45 34.15
C ALA A 550 2.80 -9.50 35.06
N PRO A 551 2.46 -9.58 36.35
CA PRO A 551 3.07 -10.56 37.26
C PRO A 551 2.78 -11.99 36.81
N ILE A 552 3.82 -12.83 36.83
CA ILE A 552 3.70 -14.27 36.65
C ILE A 552 3.23 -14.81 38.00
N SER A 553 1.94 -15.12 38.12
CA SER A 553 1.40 -15.67 39.36
C SER A 553 2.06 -17.03 39.65
N MET A 554 2.82 -17.12 40.72
CA MET A 554 3.14 -18.41 41.35
C MET A 554 1.85 -18.95 41.96
N ALA A 555 1.16 -19.85 41.25
CA ALA A 555 0.04 -20.59 41.82
C ALA A 555 0.60 -21.54 42.91
N LYS A 556 0.11 -21.40 44.14
CA LYS A 556 0.30 -22.40 45.19
C LYS A 556 -0.79 -23.47 45.05
N ALA A 557 -0.36 -24.62 44.51
CA ALA A 557 -0.77 -26.01 44.78
C ALA A 557 -2.26 -26.45 44.76
N THR A 558 -2.70 -27.01 43.61
CA THR A 558 -3.05 -28.45 43.30
C THR A 558 -4.02 -29.26 44.21
N PRO A 559 -4.72 -30.33 43.73
CA PRO A 559 -4.25 -31.37 42.77
C PRO A 559 -5.30 -31.86 41.73
N ASP A 560 -5.04 -32.62 40.65
CA ASP A 560 -4.13 -33.74 40.25
C ASP A 560 -4.12 -33.79 38.69
N ALA A 561 -3.22 -34.40 37.91
CA ALA A 561 -1.92 -35.05 38.08
C ALA A 561 -1.31 -35.28 36.67
N MET A 562 0.04 -35.26 36.60
CA MET A 562 0.94 -36.21 35.89
C MET A 562 0.78 -36.45 34.37
N THR A 563 1.81 -36.44 33.51
CA THR A 563 3.28 -36.29 33.68
C THR A 563 3.88 -36.13 32.28
N SER A 564 4.95 -35.35 32.19
CA SER A 564 5.94 -35.32 31.11
C SER A 564 7.12 -36.22 31.49
N THR A 565 7.90 -36.66 30.50
CA THR A 565 9.30 -37.11 30.66
C THR A 565 10.08 -36.59 29.45
N THR A 566 10.87 -35.50 29.61
CA THR A 566 12.33 -35.42 29.97
C THR A 566 13.24 -35.55 28.73
N GLU A 567 13.90 -34.46 28.33
CA GLU A 567 15.32 -34.09 28.65
C GLU A 567 16.33 -34.81 27.73
N THR A 568 17.46 -34.26 27.26
CA THR A 568 18.38 -33.27 27.85
C THR A 568 19.39 -32.71 26.82
N ASP A 569 19.95 -31.58 27.21
CA ASP A 569 21.11 -30.78 26.74
C ASP A 569 22.37 -31.46 26.15
N LYS A 570 23.08 -30.70 25.28
CA LYS A 570 24.50 -30.32 25.49
C LYS A 570 24.99 -29.13 24.63
N MET A 571 25.39 -28.05 25.32
CA MET A 571 26.60 -27.18 25.20
C MET A 571 27.69 -27.62 24.18
N MET A 572 28.56 -26.78 23.55
CA MET A 572 28.93 -25.36 23.65
C MET A 572 29.90 -24.99 22.48
N SER A 573 30.00 -23.69 22.17
CA SER A 573 31.25 -22.90 21.94
C SER A 573 32.03 -22.86 20.60
N THR A 574 32.16 -21.62 20.08
CA THR A 574 33.35 -20.88 19.56
C THR A 574 34.21 -21.49 18.43
N THR A 575 34.53 -20.78 17.33
CA THR A 575 35.57 -19.72 17.21
C THR A 575 35.58 -19.14 15.77
N ARG A 576 36.01 -17.89 15.57
CA ARG A 576 36.22 -17.24 14.23
C ARG A 576 37.71 -17.21 13.87
N PRO A 577 38.13 -17.52 12.63
CA PRO A 577 38.80 -16.47 11.83
C PRO A 577 38.66 -16.56 10.27
N ALA A 578 38.76 -15.36 9.66
CA ALA A 578 39.34 -14.97 8.36
C ALA A 578 38.81 -15.49 6.98
N GLU A 579 38.88 -14.57 6.01
CA GLU A 579 38.47 -14.65 4.59
C GLU A 579 39.13 -15.77 3.77
N VAL A 580 38.32 -16.48 2.97
CA VAL A 580 38.72 -17.20 1.75
C VAL A 580 37.57 -17.13 0.71
N VAL A 581 37.94 -16.92 -0.55
CA VAL A 581 37.10 -16.94 -1.74
C VAL A 581 36.79 -18.40 -2.15
N GLY A 582 35.50 -18.74 -2.35
CA GLY A 582 35.06 -19.91 -3.14
C GLY A 582 34.25 -21.00 -2.40
N GLN A 583 33.21 -21.49 -3.10
CA GLN A 583 32.32 -22.66 -2.84
C GLN A 583 31.14 -22.52 -1.85
N MET A 584 29.96 -22.93 -2.35
CA MET A 584 28.68 -23.03 -1.64
C MET A 584 28.81 -23.85 -0.36
N GLY A 585 28.44 -23.28 0.78
CA GLY A 585 28.20 -24.03 2.02
C GLY A 585 26.92 -24.85 1.93
N SER A 586 26.91 -26.03 2.56
CA SER A 586 25.80 -26.99 2.54
C SER A 586 24.46 -26.33 2.89
N PRO A 587 23.37 -26.64 2.16
CA PRO A 587 22.07 -26.03 2.44
C PRO A 587 21.52 -26.53 3.78
N THR A 588 21.12 -25.61 4.66
CA THR A 588 20.84 -25.91 6.07
C THR A 588 19.36 -26.16 6.36
N HIS A 589 18.45 -25.75 5.47
CA HIS A 589 17.00 -25.84 5.69
C HIS A 589 16.26 -26.23 4.41
N ARG A 590 15.21 -27.05 4.56
CA ARG A 590 14.30 -27.51 3.52
C ARG A 590 12.97 -26.78 3.63
N ILE A 591 12.37 -26.46 2.49
CA ILE A 591 11.05 -25.84 2.46
C ILE A 591 9.98 -26.89 2.77
N SER A 592 9.08 -26.59 3.72
CA SER A 592 8.00 -27.50 4.17
C SER A 592 6.61 -27.15 3.62
N SER A 593 6.50 -26.08 2.83
CA SER A 593 5.27 -25.65 2.16
C SER A 593 5.31 -25.99 0.67
N THR A 594 4.14 -26.30 0.09
CA THR A 594 4.01 -26.60 -1.35
C THR A 594 4.44 -25.47 -2.26
N ALA A 595 4.35 -24.22 -1.81
CA ALA A 595 4.93 -23.06 -2.49
C ALA A 595 5.17 -21.91 -1.50
N LEU A 596 6.44 -21.65 -1.18
CA LEU A 596 6.89 -20.58 -0.32
C LEU A 596 7.37 -19.37 -1.13
N ARG A 597 6.66 -18.26 -1.02
CA ARG A 597 7.03 -17.01 -1.71
C ARG A 597 8.28 -16.39 -1.09
N VAL A 598 9.31 -16.20 -1.91
CA VAL A 598 10.52 -15.45 -1.55
C VAL A 598 10.27 -13.98 -1.84
N ARG A 599 10.44 -13.14 -0.81
CA ARG A 599 10.13 -11.71 -0.86
C ARG A 599 11.37 -10.85 -0.78
N SER A 600 11.24 -9.61 -1.22
CA SER A 600 12.31 -8.62 -1.17
C SER A 600 12.65 -8.13 0.26
N ARG A 601 11.70 -8.21 1.21
CA ARG A 601 11.83 -7.77 2.63
C ARG A 601 11.00 -8.67 3.58
N PRO A 602 11.26 -8.69 4.91
CA PRO A 602 10.56 -9.56 5.89
C PRO A 602 9.16 -9.04 6.24
N MET A 603 8.28 -8.95 5.25
CA MET A 603 6.88 -8.56 5.45
C MET A 603 5.99 -9.17 4.36
N ALA A 604 4.74 -9.46 4.73
CA ALA A 604 3.81 -10.17 3.85
C ALA A 604 3.38 -9.38 2.60
N THR A 605 3.65 -8.07 2.56
CA THR A 605 3.31 -7.15 1.46
C THR A 605 4.50 -6.84 0.55
N ALA A 606 5.71 -7.30 0.87
CA ALA A 606 6.89 -7.03 0.05
C ALA A 606 6.83 -7.77 -1.30
N SER A 607 7.39 -7.17 -2.35
CA SER A 607 7.40 -7.75 -3.70
C SER A 607 7.94 -9.18 -3.69
N ILE A 608 7.23 -10.06 -4.40
CA ILE A 608 7.58 -11.47 -4.53
C ILE A 608 8.65 -11.56 -5.62
N ARG A 609 9.82 -12.07 -5.26
CA ARG A 609 10.95 -12.26 -6.18
C ARG A 609 10.80 -13.56 -6.97
N THR A 610 10.39 -14.62 -6.26
CA THR A 610 10.15 -15.95 -6.83
C THR A 610 9.38 -16.80 -5.81
N ALA A 611 9.13 -18.07 -6.13
CA ALA A 611 8.64 -19.07 -5.19
C ALA A 611 9.60 -20.26 -5.12
N LEU A 612 9.83 -20.75 -3.91
CA LEU A 612 10.52 -22.01 -3.63
C LEU A 612 9.51 -23.07 -3.23
N TYR A 613 9.75 -24.32 -3.59
CA TYR A 613 8.78 -25.39 -3.53
C TYR A 613 9.13 -26.42 -2.46
N LEU A 614 8.15 -27.24 -2.09
CA LEU A 614 8.30 -28.28 -1.07
C LEU A 614 9.51 -29.14 -1.38
N GLY A 615 10.48 -29.09 -0.48
CA GLY A 615 11.70 -29.87 -0.58
C GLY A 615 12.91 -29.17 -1.16
N ASP A 616 12.75 -27.96 -1.71
CA ASP A 616 13.87 -27.09 -2.06
C ASP A 616 14.70 -26.81 -0.81
N THR A 617 16.01 -26.64 -1.02
CA THR A 617 16.95 -26.43 0.08
C THR A 617 17.58 -25.06 -0.02
N VAL A 618 17.76 -24.41 1.13
CA VAL A 618 18.20 -23.01 1.23
C VAL A 618 19.17 -22.82 2.40
N GLU A 619 20.01 -21.80 2.30
CA GLU A 619 20.87 -21.36 3.39
C GLU A 619 20.18 -20.22 4.14
N VAL A 620 19.84 -20.42 5.41
CA VAL A 620 19.32 -19.35 6.28
C VAL A 620 20.48 -18.56 6.86
N THR A 621 20.51 -17.26 6.56
CA THR A 621 21.60 -16.35 6.97
C THR A 621 21.24 -15.43 8.13
N PHE A 622 19.94 -15.24 8.38
CA PHE A 622 19.42 -14.36 9.43
C PHE A 622 17.93 -14.64 9.66
N SER A 623 17.44 -14.65 10.90
CA SER A 623 16.01 -14.86 11.22
C SER A 623 15.56 -13.91 12.33
N GLU A 624 14.48 -13.16 12.12
CA GLU A 624 13.90 -12.24 13.10
C GLU A 624 12.41 -11.98 12.77
N GLY A 625 11.54 -11.90 13.80
CA GLY A 625 10.14 -11.49 13.61
C GLY A 625 9.27 -12.45 12.78
N GLY A 626 9.56 -13.75 12.79
CA GLY A 626 8.83 -14.75 11.99
C GLY A 626 9.23 -14.81 10.51
N TRP A 627 10.32 -14.11 10.14
CA TRP A 627 10.90 -14.11 8.81
C TRP A 627 12.36 -14.56 8.83
N SER A 628 12.76 -15.29 7.80
CA SER A 628 14.11 -15.78 7.59
C SER A 628 14.66 -15.24 6.28
N LYS A 629 15.85 -14.64 6.34
CA LYS A 629 16.64 -14.25 5.19
C LYS A 629 17.38 -15.47 4.68
N ILE A 630 17.14 -15.81 3.42
CA ILE A 630 17.68 -16.99 2.77
C ILE A 630 18.57 -16.61 1.58
N LYS A 631 19.58 -17.44 1.32
CA LYS A 631 20.21 -17.55 0.01
C LYS A 631 19.62 -18.76 -0.72
N TYR A 632 19.33 -18.60 -2.00
CA TYR A 632 18.76 -19.64 -2.85
C TYR A 632 19.36 -19.55 -4.25
N ALA A 633 19.39 -20.68 -4.96
CA ALA A 633 19.81 -20.73 -6.36
C ALA A 633 18.63 -20.44 -7.27
N ASP A 634 18.85 -19.61 -8.28
CA ASP A 634 17.84 -19.22 -9.25
C ASP A 634 18.53 -19.01 -10.60
N ASP A 635 18.22 -19.87 -11.58
CA ASP A 635 18.90 -19.97 -12.88
C ASP A 635 20.45 -20.12 -12.77
N GLY A 636 20.91 -20.92 -11.80
CA GLY A 636 22.34 -21.18 -11.57
C GLY A 636 23.09 -20.06 -10.81
N GLU A 637 22.44 -18.92 -10.53
CA GLU A 637 23.02 -17.81 -9.76
C GLU A 637 22.52 -17.78 -8.30
N THR A 638 23.39 -17.35 -7.38
CA THR A 638 23.01 -17.20 -5.96
C THR A 638 22.29 -15.88 -5.72
N ARG A 639 21.03 -15.94 -5.26
CA ARG A 639 20.19 -14.78 -4.93
C ARG A 639 19.80 -14.76 -3.45
N ILE A 640 19.36 -13.60 -2.98
CA ILE A 640 19.00 -13.35 -1.57
C ILE A 640 17.56 -12.86 -1.46
N GLY A 641 16.81 -13.42 -0.52
CA GLY A 641 15.43 -13.01 -0.24
C GLY A 641 14.95 -13.35 1.16
N TRP A 642 13.68 -13.07 1.45
CA TRP A 642 13.06 -13.30 2.75
C TRP A 642 11.84 -14.21 2.63
N VAL A 643 11.72 -15.16 3.53
CA VAL A 643 10.59 -16.10 3.59
C VAL A 643 10.04 -16.17 5.01
N ALA A 644 8.79 -16.57 5.18
CA ALA A 644 8.23 -16.78 6.51
C ALA A 644 8.89 -18.01 7.16
N SER A 645 9.46 -17.85 8.34
CA SER A 645 10.29 -18.86 9.02
C SER A 645 9.54 -20.14 9.35
N GLN A 646 8.21 -20.05 9.52
CA GLN A 646 7.35 -21.20 9.83
C GLN A 646 7.30 -22.27 8.72
N TYR A 647 7.87 -21.99 7.55
CA TYR A 647 7.92 -22.92 6.41
C TYR A 647 9.33 -23.44 6.11
N LEU A 648 10.26 -23.29 7.06
CA LEU A 648 11.63 -23.77 6.98
C LEU A 648 11.86 -24.88 8.02
N GLU A 649 12.28 -26.04 7.55
CA GLU A 649 12.65 -27.19 8.38
C GLU A 649 14.15 -27.42 8.28
N ALA A 650 14.87 -27.59 9.39
CA ALA A 650 16.31 -27.87 9.33
C ALA A 650 16.54 -29.24 8.67
N VAL A 651 17.49 -29.31 7.73
CA VAL A 651 17.95 -30.59 7.18
C VAL A 651 18.99 -31.14 8.15
N GLY A 652 18.61 -32.15 8.91
CA GLY A 652 19.57 -32.91 9.70
C GLY A 652 20.43 -33.79 8.79
N ASP A 653 21.74 -33.75 8.97
CA ASP A 653 22.61 -34.82 8.48
C ASP A 653 22.24 -36.08 9.26
N ASP A 654 21.60 -37.06 8.61
CA ASP A 654 21.97 -38.47 8.77
C ASP A 654 21.23 -39.39 7.79
N ALA A 655 22.04 -40.26 7.18
CA ALA A 655 21.64 -41.37 6.36
C ALA A 655 20.92 -42.44 7.18
N GLY A 656 19.75 -42.87 6.69
CA GLY A 656 19.21 -44.22 6.74
C GLY A 656 19.15 -44.95 8.09
N SER A 657 17.92 -45.18 8.57
CA SER A 657 17.54 -46.49 9.09
C SER A 657 16.02 -46.68 9.07
N SER A 658 15.61 -47.74 8.38
CA SER A 658 14.29 -48.33 8.35
C SER A 658 13.83 -48.81 9.73
N SER A 659 12.57 -48.55 10.09
CA SER A 659 11.74 -49.57 10.76
C SER A 659 10.26 -49.21 10.69
N ALA A 660 9.49 -50.13 10.12
CA ALA A 660 8.04 -50.20 10.23
C ALA A 660 7.62 -50.50 11.68
N PRO A 661 6.34 -50.28 12.02
CA PRO A 661 5.63 -51.34 12.73
C PRO A 661 4.32 -51.76 12.08
N ALA A 662 4.16 -53.07 12.17
CA ALA A 662 3.08 -53.94 11.74
C ALA A 662 1.66 -53.50 12.10
N ALA A 663 0.75 -53.83 11.17
CA ALA A 663 -0.66 -54.06 11.43
C ALA A 663 -0.86 -55.26 12.37
N GLY A 664 -1.68 -55.09 13.41
CA GLY A 664 -2.34 -56.16 14.16
C GLY A 664 -3.82 -56.19 13.78
N GLN A 665 -4.27 -57.35 13.31
CA GLN A 665 -5.61 -57.62 12.78
C GLN A 665 -6.66 -57.84 13.88
N SER A 666 -7.89 -57.35 13.69
CA SER A 666 -9.14 -58.07 14.03
C SER A 666 -10.30 -57.54 13.19
N ALA A 667 -11.11 -58.45 12.65
CA ALA A 667 -12.10 -58.27 11.57
C ALA A 667 -13.56 -58.03 12.08
N PRO A 668 -14.54 -57.76 11.18
CA PRO A 668 -15.81 -57.05 11.43
C PRO A 668 -17.08 -57.95 11.43
N PRO A 669 -18.29 -57.34 11.41
CA PRO A 669 -19.33 -57.78 10.47
C PRO A 669 -19.96 -56.57 9.73
N THR A 670 -19.84 -56.47 8.40
CA THR A 670 -20.77 -56.96 7.34
C THR A 670 -22.17 -56.34 7.30
N ALA A 671 -22.41 -55.52 6.27
CA ALA A 671 -23.54 -55.66 5.35
C ALA A 671 -23.18 -54.98 4.00
N SER A 672 -23.28 -55.76 2.93
CA SER A 672 -23.21 -55.38 1.51
C SER A 672 -24.33 -56.19 0.82
N PRO A 673 -24.86 -55.86 -0.38
CA PRO A 673 -24.07 -56.18 -1.58
C PRO A 673 -24.33 -55.40 -2.89
N ALA A 674 -23.29 -55.49 -3.74
CA ALA A 674 -23.30 -55.75 -5.20
C ALA A 674 -23.66 -54.60 -6.19
N ARG A 675 -23.06 -54.49 -7.38
CA ARG A 675 -22.26 -55.44 -8.18
C ARG A 675 -21.33 -54.72 -9.18
N GLN A 676 -20.13 -55.28 -9.34
CA GLN A 676 -19.10 -55.04 -10.36
C GLN A 676 -19.53 -55.55 -11.76
N PRO A 677 -18.86 -55.18 -12.87
CA PRO A 677 -17.66 -55.92 -13.26
C PRO A 677 -16.53 -55.07 -13.88
N ALA A 678 -15.35 -55.69 -13.96
CA ALA A 678 -14.10 -55.13 -14.45
C ALA A 678 -13.84 -55.38 -15.95
N ALA A 679 -13.01 -54.46 -16.51
CA ALA A 679 -12.10 -54.54 -17.67
C ALA A 679 -12.73 -54.62 -19.09
N PRO A 680 -12.19 -53.86 -20.07
CA PRO A 680 -10.88 -54.20 -20.62
C PRO A 680 -9.90 -53.02 -20.75
N ALA A 681 -8.62 -53.36 -20.87
CA ALA A 681 -7.59 -52.46 -21.37
C ALA A 681 -7.96 -51.98 -22.78
N VAL A 682 -7.95 -50.66 -22.99
CA VAL A 682 -8.08 -50.04 -24.32
C VAL A 682 -6.80 -49.27 -24.60
N GLN A 683 -5.99 -49.79 -25.52
CA GLN A 683 -5.10 -48.98 -26.34
C GLN A 683 -5.97 -48.26 -27.37
N MET A 684 -5.99 -46.92 -27.39
CA MET A 684 -6.49 -46.18 -28.56
C MET A 684 -5.83 -44.79 -28.68
N GLN A 685 -4.97 -44.72 -29.71
CA GLN A 685 -4.73 -43.65 -30.68
C GLN A 685 -4.87 -42.18 -30.24
N SER A 686 -3.71 -41.51 -30.25
CA SER A 686 -3.56 -40.08 -30.42
C SER A 686 -4.21 -39.59 -31.72
N GLN A 687 -5.27 -38.80 -31.61
CA GLN A 687 -5.62 -37.82 -32.64
C GLN A 687 -4.91 -36.51 -32.28
N MET A 688 -3.97 -36.09 -33.13
CA MET A 688 -3.41 -34.75 -33.12
C MET A 688 -4.39 -33.85 -33.87
N GLU A 689 -5.21 -33.10 -33.16
CA GLU A 689 -5.90 -31.94 -33.71
C GLU A 689 -5.15 -30.71 -33.21
N ASN A 690 -4.21 -30.21 -34.01
CA ASN A 690 -3.54 -28.94 -33.79
C ASN A 690 -4.55 -27.80 -34.03
N ALA A 691 -5.39 -27.52 -33.03
CA ALA A 691 -6.37 -26.46 -33.06
C ALA A 691 -5.90 -25.30 -32.16
N SER A 692 -5.97 -24.07 -32.69
CA SER A 692 -5.60 -22.86 -31.94
C SER A 692 -6.74 -22.48 -30.99
N HIS A 693 -6.38 -22.15 -29.75
CA HIS A 693 -7.31 -21.76 -28.69
C HIS A 693 -6.79 -20.48 -28.02
N SER A 694 -7.70 -19.67 -27.50
CA SER A 694 -7.36 -18.54 -26.62
C SER A 694 -7.59 -18.89 -25.16
N VAL A 695 -6.76 -18.37 -24.27
CA VAL A 695 -6.86 -18.58 -22.83
C VAL A 695 -7.94 -17.68 -22.23
N ASP A 696 -8.93 -18.28 -21.58
CA ASP A 696 -10.05 -17.62 -20.90
C ASP A 696 -9.86 -17.67 -19.36
N ALA A 697 -8.69 -17.21 -18.90
CA ALA A 697 -8.38 -17.09 -17.48
C ALA A 697 -7.31 -16.02 -17.23
N ASN A 698 -7.47 -15.25 -16.15
CA ASN A 698 -6.50 -14.21 -15.77
C ASN A 698 -5.08 -14.74 -15.50
N ALA A 699 -4.93 -16.02 -15.14
CA ALA A 699 -3.63 -16.66 -14.93
C ALA A 699 -3.80 -18.20 -14.95
N LEU A 700 -3.69 -18.80 -16.13
CA LEU A 700 -3.74 -20.24 -16.33
C LEU A 700 -2.37 -20.87 -16.14
N ARG A 701 -2.23 -21.73 -15.14
CA ARG A 701 -0.96 -22.41 -14.84
C ARG A 701 -0.71 -23.54 -15.84
N VAL A 702 0.38 -23.43 -16.58
CA VAL A 702 0.90 -24.50 -17.43
C VAL A 702 1.71 -25.47 -16.57
N ARG A 703 1.39 -26.76 -16.62
CA ARG A 703 1.93 -27.80 -15.74
C ARG A 703 2.77 -28.82 -16.50
N MET A 704 3.61 -29.53 -15.77
CA MET A 704 4.48 -30.56 -16.35
C MET A 704 3.74 -31.87 -16.69
N SER A 705 2.64 -32.20 -16.00
CA SER A 705 1.78 -33.37 -16.21
C SER A 705 0.28 -33.02 -16.03
N PRO A 706 -0.66 -33.80 -16.59
CA PRO A 706 -2.10 -33.53 -16.55
C PRO A 706 -2.74 -33.86 -15.18
N GLU A 707 -2.28 -33.19 -14.14
CA GLU A 707 -2.77 -33.35 -12.77
C GLU A 707 -2.63 -32.05 -11.96
N ALA A 708 -3.55 -31.80 -11.04
CA ALA A 708 -3.64 -30.52 -10.32
C ALA A 708 -2.46 -30.27 -9.36
N THR A 709 -1.71 -31.32 -9.02
CA THR A 709 -0.54 -31.31 -8.15
C THR A 709 0.79 -31.21 -8.91
N ALA A 710 0.77 -31.32 -10.25
CA ALA A 710 1.97 -31.24 -11.07
C ALA A 710 2.64 -29.87 -10.96
N GLY A 711 3.97 -29.88 -10.99
CA GLY A 711 4.78 -28.67 -10.99
C GLY A 711 4.39 -27.72 -12.12
N VAL A 712 4.37 -26.43 -11.82
CA VAL A 712 3.98 -25.38 -12.75
C VAL A 712 5.23 -24.99 -13.55
N ARG A 713 5.15 -25.15 -14.88
CA ARG A 713 6.18 -24.79 -15.83
C ARG A 713 6.06 -23.33 -16.29
N GLY A 714 4.85 -22.80 -16.35
CA GLY A 714 4.60 -21.42 -16.80
C GLY A 714 3.21 -20.93 -16.44
N VAL A 715 2.91 -19.69 -16.80
CA VAL A 715 1.58 -19.10 -16.63
C VAL A 715 1.20 -18.39 -17.92
N LEU A 716 0.00 -18.68 -18.41
CA LEU A 716 -0.64 -17.99 -19.51
C LEU A 716 -1.70 -17.04 -18.98
N TYR A 717 -1.93 -15.95 -19.69
CA TYR A 717 -2.85 -14.90 -19.32
C TYR A 717 -4.04 -14.85 -20.29
N TYR A 718 -5.07 -14.12 -19.88
CA TYR A 718 -6.27 -13.97 -20.68
C TYR A 718 -5.93 -13.41 -22.07
N GLY A 719 -6.44 -14.06 -23.11
CA GLY A 719 -6.18 -13.69 -24.50
C GLY A 719 -4.93 -14.33 -25.11
N ASP A 720 -4.06 -14.98 -24.35
CA ASP A 720 -2.91 -15.71 -24.90
C ASP A 720 -3.39 -16.82 -25.84
N GLU A 721 -2.81 -16.91 -27.03
CA GLU A 721 -3.11 -17.96 -28.00
C GLU A 721 -2.19 -19.16 -27.81
N VAL A 722 -2.78 -20.35 -27.79
CA VAL A 722 -2.07 -21.61 -27.62
C VAL A 722 -2.57 -22.68 -28.59
N GLU A 723 -1.64 -23.49 -29.08
CA GLU A 723 -1.96 -24.65 -29.91
C GLU A 723 -2.15 -25.87 -29.00
N VAL A 724 -3.35 -26.45 -29.03
CA VAL A 724 -3.65 -27.69 -28.31
C VAL A 724 -3.18 -28.88 -29.15
N LEU A 725 -2.41 -29.78 -28.54
CA LEU A 725 -1.82 -30.95 -29.21
C LEU A 725 -2.63 -32.22 -28.97
N ASN A 726 -3.08 -32.42 -27.74
CA ASN A 726 -3.99 -33.49 -27.34
C ASN A 726 -4.60 -33.19 -25.96
N SER A 727 -5.63 -33.94 -25.58
CA SER A 727 -6.28 -33.81 -24.28
C SER A 727 -6.40 -35.17 -23.59
N VAL A 728 -6.26 -35.19 -22.26
CA VAL A 728 -6.42 -36.37 -21.39
C VAL A 728 -7.25 -35.95 -20.17
N GLY A 729 -8.49 -36.41 -20.11
CA GLY A 729 -9.45 -35.97 -19.08
C GLY A 729 -9.71 -34.46 -19.18
N GLU A 730 -9.65 -33.77 -18.05
CA GLU A 730 -9.83 -32.30 -17.93
C GLU A 730 -8.59 -31.48 -18.34
N TRP A 731 -7.58 -32.11 -18.95
CA TRP A 731 -6.30 -31.47 -19.26
C TRP A 731 -5.98 -31.48 -20.74
N SER A 732 -5.52 -30.35 -21.26
CA SER A 732 -5.02 -30.18 -22.62
C SER A 732 -3.53 -29.95 -22.61
N ARG A 733 -2.79 -30.70 -23.43
CA ARG A 733 -1.39 -30.47 -23.70
C ARG A 733 -1.26 -29.39 -24.76
N ILE A 734 -0.44 -28.38 -24.49
CA ILE A 734 -0.29 -27.20 -25.33
C ILE A 734 1.18 -26.93 -25.67
N ASN A 735 1.41 -26.23 -26.78
CA ASN A 735 2.65 -25.51 -27.06
C ASN A 735 2.54 -24.08 -26.51
N PHE A 736 3.59 -23.58 -25.84
CA PHE A 736 3.66 -22.19 -25.39
C PHE A 736 5.11 -21.64 -25.45
N PRO A 737 5.30 -20.34 -25.67
CA PRO A 737 6.62 -19.72 -25.70
C PRO A 737 7.17 -19.51 -24.27
N GLU A 738 8.39 -19.99 -24.04
CA GLU A 738 9.16 -19.79 -22.81
C GLU A 738 10.57 -19.33 -23.21
N ASN A 739 10.96 -18.11 -22.82
CA ASN A 739 12.27 -17.51 -23.12
C ASN A 739 12.67 -17.54 -24.61
N GLY A 740 11.71 -17.41 -25.52
CA GLY A 740 11.94 -17.40 -26.97
C GLY A 740 11.98 -18.79 -27.63
N GLU A 741 11.78 -19.87 -26.87
CA GLU A 741 11.65 -21.24 -27.40
C GLU A 741 10.23 -21.79 -27.16
N ILE A 742 9.73 -22.61 -28.10
CA ILE A 742 8.44 -23.29 -27.93
C ILE A 742 8.63 -24.53 -27.07
N LYS A 743 7.92 -24.60 -25.94
CA LYS A 743 7.91 -25.75 -25.03
C LYS A 743 6.49 -26.30 -24.88
N GLN A 744 6.40 -27.55 -24.41
CA GLN A 744 5.12 -28.22 -24.17
C GLN A 744 4.76 -28.22 -22.69
N GLY A 745 3.47 -28.13 -22.39
CA GLY A 745 2.95 -28.27 -21.03
C GLY A 745 1.45 -28.60 -21.00
N TRP A 746 0.88 -28.73 -19.82
CA TRP A 746 -0.51 -29.13 -19.61
C TRP A 746 -1.31 -28.05 -18.90
N VAL A 747 -2.49 -27.73 -19.42
CA VAL A 747 -3.43 -26.77 -18.82
C VAL A 747 -4.80 -27.41 -18.67
N VAL A 748 -5.63 -26.87 -17.78
CA VAL A 748 -7.01 -27.37 -17.62
C VAL A 748 -7.84 -26.91 -18.81
N SER A 749 -8.45 -27.85 -19.53
CA SER A 749 -9.13 -27.63 -20.82
C SER A 749 -10.28 -26.62 -20.74
N GLY A 750 -10.98 -26.55 -19.60
CA GLY A 750 -12.08 -25.63 -19.38
C GLY A 750 -11.72 -24.14 -19.35
N PHE A 751 -10.43 -23.79 -19.46
CA PHE A 751 -9.95 -22.40 -19.60
C PHE A 751 -9.38 -22.10 -20.99
N LEU A 752 -9.63 -22.98 -21.98
CA LEU A 752 -9.27 -22.78 -23.37
C LEU A 752 -10.55 -22.62 -24.20
N MET A 753 -10.65 -21.51 -24.92
CA MET A 753 -11.72 -21.29 -25.90
C MET A 753 -11.20 -21.52 -27.32
N PRO A 754 -11.88 -22.34 -28.15
CA PRO A 754 -11.46 -22.56 -29.52
C PRO A 754 -11.53 -21.25 -30.31
N LEU A 755 -10.48 -20.97 -31.08
CA LEU A 755 -10.46 -19.91 -32.07
C LEU A 755 -10.98 -20.51 -33.38
N ASN A 756 -12.14 -20.05 -33.86
CA ASN A 756 -12.69 -20.44 -35.16
C ASN A 756 -11.93 -19.79 -36.32
#